data_AF-A0A5C4LHP9-F1
#
_entry.id   AF-A0A5C4LHP9-F1
#
_cell.length_a   1.000
_cell.length_b   1.000
_cell.length_c   1.000
_cell.angle_alpha   90.00
_cell.angle_beta   90.00
_cell.angle_gamma   90.00
#
_symmetry.space_group_name_H-M   'P 1'
#
loop_
_entity.id
_entity.type
_entity.pdbx_description
1 polymer ?
#
loop_
_entity_poly.entity_id
_entity_poly.type
_entity_poly.pdbx_seq_one_letter_code
_entity_poly.pdbx_strand_id
1 'polypeptide(L)'
;MKIADEIVANWSSILQTGNKNEHDGIYDYIRSNANQEGFQDIPLRITYFIHKSKDLQSFLRVSENFLSYPEFWDWCLKDLAYNVSVYCKSPARAIPHLGAAHRAGKLSGEMMLFSAVQHARVGDGDLALGLIAEASSKFPGLASEARIHEQFVRLVARFPYKKSLHMLEEIKNIFSSASISDVEKEINRALDTGTPYLLLRLGDGEGSCTIVDDSDEAEYHEYYRANRIEFADIWFKDTSIIDNPEFIEAIRLFNAAIPAADCLGGIYADAIEHEYGIGSRRGIAWVVNTMRKVLLLSENDPSWAARTSVHSLVLHYDLVLSGTLARLLRGRGKIGLISCHDDLPEALRRTYGISEVEHFKVPGEQSHRAALGDRAVEGAHWPHRFRELCAELDQPIDRRGQLFLVAAGILGKIYAHKLKRSGAVVLDIGAVADLWMRKNTRTFPDLPAELAMKPKFPPINLVDVGGLGGIGAEWQPYIESILPVVFEPNPPEAAAIRERMAGIQGTSVVERALSNRSERRTLNVTKSLGCTSLLKPNDSLLWRYSIEPAFRITHTVEVDCVRYDSLVGRGEVPLPDAIKIDVQGFEYEVLEGFGDTLFNCLGIKVESHLYPIYEGQKLLHDIVRLLRPFGLALRKITSVDHFDGDVVEVDAWFTCDAARAAALDPERAAKLAFIETAWELPPHRRIFGADQFA
;
A
#
# COMPACT_ATOMS: atom_id res chain seq x y z
N MET A 1 25.91 24.58 -16.17
CA MET A 1 26.63 23.43 -15.53
C MET A 1 25.88 23.11 -14.24
N LYS A 2 25.21 21.95 -14.13
CA LYS A 2 24.42 21.63 -12.93
C LYS A 2 25.35 21.44 -11.72
N ILE A 3 25.05 22.11 -10.60
CA ILE A 3 25.78 21.92 -9.34
C ILE A 3 25.55 20.48 -8.87
N ALA A 4 26.61 19.76 -8.50
CA ALA A 4 26.54 18.37 -8.06
C ALA A 4 25.72 18.22 -6.77
N ASP A 5 24.98 17.12 -6.64
CA ASP A 5 24.14 16.83 -5.47
C ASP A 5 24.96 16.75 -4.16
N GLU A 6 26.22 16.31 -4.23
CA GLU A 6 27.14 16.27 -3.08
C GLU A 6 27.37 17.67 -2.48
N ILE A 7 27.48 18.68 -3.34
CA ILE A 7 27.68 20.07 -2.91
C ILE A 7 26.40 20.58 -2.23
N VAL A 8 25.24 20.29 -2.82
CA VAL A 8 23.95 20.72 -2.28
C VAL A 8 23.63 20.00 -0.96
N ALA A 9 23.97 18.71 -0.86
CA ALA A 9 23.87 17.95 0.39
C ALA A 9 24.76 18.56 1.48
N ASN A 10 26.00 18.93 1.15
CA ASN A 10 26.89 19.62 2.08
C ASN A 10 26.30 20.97 2.54
N TRP A 11 25.80 21.80 1.61
CA TRP A 11 25.12 23.05 1.97
C TRP A 11 23.91 22.82 2.87
N SER A 12 23.11 21.80 2.59
CA SER A 12 21.96 21.46 3.45
C SER A 12 22.40 21.09 4.87
N SER A 13 23.46 20.28 5.03
CA SER A 13 24.02 19.92 6.34
C SER A 13 24.52 21.15 7.10
N ILE A 14 25.21 22.07 6.41
CA ILE A 14 25.68 23.32 7.02
C ILE A 14 24.48 24.18 7.42
N LEU A 15 23.44 24.31 6.60
CA LEU A 15 22.24 25.09 6.93
C LEU A 15 21.42 24.51 8.11
N GLN A 16 21.66 23.26 8.49
CA GLN A 16 21.05 22.63 9.66
C GLN A 16 21.86 22.81 10.94
N THR A 17 23.19 22.80 10.85
CA THR A 17 24.09 22.65 12.02
C THR A 17 25.11 23.77 12.18
N GLY A 18 25.33 24.56 11.13
CA GLY A 18 26.30 25.63 11.08
C GLY A 18 25.92 26.83 11.95
N ASN A 19 26.88 27.72 12.11
CA ASN A 19 26.63 29.01 12.76
C ASN A 19 26.04 30.03 11.76
N LYS A 20 25.58 31.17 12.29
CA LYS A 20 24.94 32.20 11.49
C LYS A 20 25.79 32.70 10.30
N ASN A 21 27.10 32.86 10.48
CA ASN A 21 27.96 33.35 9.39
C ASN A 21 28.08 32.34 8.25
N GLU A 22 28.10 31.05 8.57
CA GLU A 22 28.12 29.98 7.57
C GLU A 22 26.79 29.91 6.80
N HIS A 23 25.67 30.08 7.52
CA HIS A 23 24.35 30.18 6.87
C HIS A 23 24.28 31.37 5.92
N ASP A 24 24.62 32.56 6.42
CA ASP A 24 24.57 33.81 5.66
C ASP A 24 25.47 33.71 4.41
N GLY A 25 26.68 33.13 4.54
CA GLY A 25 27.58 32.90 3.42
C GLY A 25 27.00 31.97 2.33
N ILE A 26 26.30 30.90 2.72
CA ILE A 26 25.63 30.00 1.77
C ILE A 26 24.47 30.71 1.08
N TYR A 27 23.62 31.39 1.84
CA TYR A 27 22.48 32.12 1.27
C TYR A 27 22.93 33.22 0.30
N ASP A 28 23.95 34.00 0.67
CA ASP A 28 24.50 35.06 -0.18
C ASP A 28 25.14 34.50 -1.45
N TYR A 29 25.85 33.39 -1.34
CA TYR A 29 26.42 32.72 -2.51
C TYR A 29 25.33 32.25 -3.47
N ILE A 30 24.32 31.54 -2.97
CA ILE A 30 23.22 31.03 -3.80
C ILE A 30 22.43 32.18 -4.42
N ARG A 31 22.11 33.22 -3.64
CA ARG A 31 21.37 34.40 -4.09
C ARG A 31 22.14 35.18 -5.17
N SER A 32 23.43 35.42 -4.96
CA SER A 32 24.27 36.18 -5.91
C SER A 32 24.40 35.49 -7.27
N ASN A 33 24.16 34.17 -7.32
CA ASN A 33 24.26 33.37 -8.53
C ASN A 33 22.87 32.94 -9.08
N ALA A 34 21.76 33.47 -8.55
CA ALA A 34 20.40 33.03 -8.89
C ALA A 34 20.06 33.11 -10.40
N ASN A 35 20.67 34.05 -11.14
CA ASN A 35 20.48 34.21 -12.58
C ASN A 35 21.31 33.22 -13.42
N GLN A 36 22.23 32.47 -12.81
CA GLN A 36 23.06 31.48 -13.52
C GLN A 36 22.30 30.17 -13.67
N GLU A 37 22.46 29.51 -14.81
CA GLU A 37 21.84 28.22 -15.10
C GLU A 37 22.29 27.15 -14.09
N GLY A 38 21.31 26.55 -13.39
CA GLY A 38 21.51 25.50 -12.39
C GLY A 38 21.51 26.00 -10.94
N PHE A 39 21.28 27.29 -10.71
CA PHE A 39 21.06 27.87 -9.38
C PHE A 39 19.58 28.08 -9.04
N GLN A 40 18.70 28.14 -10.05
CA GLN A 40 17.29 28.49 -9.88
C GLN A 40 16.54 27.50 -8.98
N ASP A 41 16.88 26.22 -9.03
CA ASP A 41 16.23 25.11 -8.31
C ASP A 41 16.96 24.68 -7.03
N ILE A 42 18.12 25.29 -6.73
CA ILE A 42 18.93 24.99 -5.54
C ILE A 42 18.11 25.11 -4.24
N PRO A 43 17.26 26.13 -4.03
CA PRO A 43 16.41 26.19 -2.85
C PRO A 43 15.56 24.93 -2.64
N LEU A 44 15.00 24.37 -3.73
CA LEU A 44 14.17 23.15 -3.66
C LEU A 44 15.02 21.90 -3.37
N ARG A 45 16.21 21.82 -3.97
CA ARG A 45 17.14 20.71 -3.72
C ARG A 45 17.66 20.71 -2.28
N ILE A 46 17.97 21.88 -1.73
CA ILE A 46 18.37 22.01 -0.31
C ILE A 46 17.23 21.57 0.60
N THR A 47 16.03 22.09 0.38
CA THR A 47 14.87 21.75 1.23
C THR A 47 14.53 20.26 1.12
N TYR A 48 14.70 19.63 -0.05
CA TYR A 48 14.59 18.18 -0.20
C TYR A 48 15.56 17.37 0.68
N PHE A 49 16.84 17.75 0.76
CA PHE A 49 17.80 17.06 1.62
C PHE A 49 17.48 17.24 3.11
N ILE A 50 17.07 18.45 3.53
CA ILE A 50 16.66 18.71 4.91
C ILE A 50 15.38 17.93 5.27
N HIS A 51 14.45 17.81 4.32
CA HIS A 51 13.24 17.01 4.52
C HIS A 51 13.59 15.53 4.81
N LYS A 52 14.56 14.96 4.08
CA LYS A 52 15.03 13.58 4.33
C LYS A 52 15.61 13.37 5.72
N SER A 53 16.22 14.39 6.32
CA SER A 53 16.76 14.30 7.68
C SER A 53 15.68 14.42 8.77
N LYS A 54 14.41 14.66 8.39
CA LYS A 54 13.26 14.88 9.31
C LYS A 54 13.45 16.07 10.27
N ASP A 55 14.29 17.04 9.92
CA ASP A 55 14.50 18.26 10.71
C ASP A 55 13.50 19.35 10.30
N LEU A 56 12.30 19.32 10.89
CA LEU A 56 11.21 20.23 10.54
C LEU A 56 11.54 21.70 10.85
N GLN A 57 12.34 21.97 11.88
CA GLN A 57 12.70 23.34 12.28
C GLN A 57 13.64 23.98 11.27
N SER A 58 14.67 23.26 10.85
CA SER A 58 15.55 23.73 9.78
C SER A 58 14.83 23.80 8.45
N PHE A 59 13.97 22.82 8.13
CA PHE A 59 13.19 22.84 6.91
C PHE A 59 12.33 24.10 6.79
N LEU A 60 11.61 24.47 7.86
CA LEU A 60 10.81 25.70 7.92
C LEU A 60 11.67 26.96 7.79
N ARG A 61 12.72 27.08 8.60
CA ARG A 61 13.63 28.25 8.60
C ARG A 61 14.25 28.47 7.22
N VAL A 62 14.78 27.41 6.61
CA VAL A 62 15.46 27.48 5.31
C VAL A 62 14.47 27.78 4.20
N SER A 63 13.30 27.13 4.19
CA SER A 63 12.24 27.39 3.20
C SER A 63 11.75 28.84 3.26
N GLU A 64 11.50 29.37 4.46
CA GLU A 64 11.07 30.76 4.65
C GLU A 64 12.17 31.75 4.22
N ASN A 65 13.43 31.47 4.55
CA ASN A 65 14.51 32.35 4.17
C ASN A 65 14.66 32.45 2.65
N PHE A 66 14.60 31.33 1.91
CA PHE A 66 14.58 31.36 0.46
C PHE A 66 13.29 31.98 -0.11
N LEU A 67 12.14 31.77 0.54
CA LEU A 67 10.87 32.41 0.16
C LEU A 67 10.96 33.95 0.24
N SER A 68 11.83 34.47 1.11
CA SER A 68 12.04 35.91 1.27
C SER A 68 12.83 36.56 0.13
N TYR A 69 13.45 35.78 -0.75
CA TYR A 69 14.35 36.25 -1.81
C TYR A 69 13.64 36.38 -3.16
N PRO A 70 13.42 37.62 -3.68
CA PRO A 70 12.73 37.85 -4.95
C PRO A 70 13.38 37.17 -6.15
N GLU A 71 14.68 36.93 -6.09
CA GLU A 71 15.48 36.30 -7.15
C GLU A 71 14.98 34.88 -7.49
N PHE A 72 14.33 34.21 -6.55
CA PHE A 72 13.81 32.85 -6.75
C PHE A 72 12.31 32.79 -7.01
N TRP A 73 11.59 33.91 -6.98
CA TRP A 73 10.13 33.87 -7.07
C TRP A 73 9.60 33.36 -8.41
N ASP A 74 10.31 33.63 -9.51
CA ASP A 74 9.91 33.12 -10.83
C ASP A 74 10.09 31.59 -10.96
N TRP A 75 10.78 30.94 -10.01
CA TRP A 75 11.21 29.55 -10.11
C TRP A 75 10.66 28.66 -9.00
N CYS A 76 10.68 29.16 -7.76
CA CYS A 76 10.47 28.35 -6.55
C CYS A 76 9.36 28.88 -5.65
N LEU A 77 8.68 29.98 -6.01
CA LEU A 77 7.72 30.66 -5.12
C LEU A 77 6.63 29.71 -4.63
N LYS A 78 6.02 28.94 -5.53
CA LYS A 78 4.92 28.02 -5.22
C LYS A 78 5.37 26.97 -4.20
N ASP A 79 6.46 26.27 -4.48
CA ASP A 79 6.95 25.16 -3.65
C ASP A 79 7.45 25.65 -2.29
N LEU A 80 8.19 26.77 -2.25
CA LEU A 80 8.65 27.35 -0.99
C LEU A 80 7.48 27.88 -0.14
N ALA A 81 6.50 28.52 -0.76
CA ALA A 81 5.29 28.96 -0.06
C ALA A 81 4.48 27.76 0.46
N TYR A 82 4.38 26.68 -0.31
CA TYR A 82 3.75 25.43 0.11
C TYR A 82 4.49 24.78 1.28
N ASN A 83 5.82 24.72 1.22
CA ASN A 83 6.67 24.19 2.31
C ASN A 83 6.39 24.92 3.63
N VAL A 84 6.35 26.25 3.60
CA VAL A 84 6.14 27.07 4.80
C VAL A 84 4.69 27.01 5.28
N SER A 85 3.71 27.24 4.39
CA SER A 85 2.31 27.43 4.79
C SER A 85 1.55 26.12 4.98
N VAL A 86 1.79 25.11 4.15
CA VAL A 86 1.06 23.84 4.13
C VAL A 86 1.84 22.77 4.87
N TYR A 87 3.05 22.43 4.41
CA TYR A 87 3.83 21.34 4.99
C TYR A 87 4.23 21.62 6.45
N CYS A 88 4.74 22.82 6.73
CA CYS A 88 5.07 23.28 8.09
C CYS A 88 3.89 23.92 8.83
N LYS A 89 2.68 23.90 8.26
CA LYS A 89 1.45 24.45 8.84
C LYS A 89 1.60 25.89 9.37
N SER A 90 2.42 26.73 8.73
CA SER A 90 2.78 28.08 9.19
C SER A 90 2.34 29.19 8.22
N PRO A 91 1.03 29.35 7.92
CA PRO A 91 0.55 30.30 6.91
C PRO A 91 0.93 31.75 7.23
N ALA A 92 0.90 32.14 8.52
CA ALA A 92 1.27 33.49 8.96
C ALA A 92 2.72 33.89 8.59
N ARG A 93 3.62 32.91 8.44
CA ARG A 93 5.01 33.13 8.02
C ARG A 93 5.15 33.31 6.51
N ALA A 94 4.32 32.63 5.72
CA ALA A 94 4.34 32.76 4.26
C ALA A 94 3.65 34.04 3.76
N ILE A 95 2.60 34.50 4.44
CA ILE A 95 1.76 35.63 4.00
C ILE A 95 2.55 36.91 3.69
N PRO A 96 3.49 37.39 4.53
CA PRO A 96 4.26 38.60 4.23
C PRO A 96 5.04 38.51 2.90
N HIS A 97 5.59 37.33 2.60
CA HIS A 97 6.36 37.08 1.38
C HIS A 97 5.45 36.94 0.16
N LEU A 98 4.31 36.25 0.29
CA LEU A 98 3.28 36.20 -0.76
C LEU A 98 2.75 37.59 -1.09
N GLY A 99 2.52 38.43 -0.08
CA GLY A 99 2.12 39.83 -0.27
C GLY A 99 3.21 40.69 -0.92
N ALA A 100 4.49 40.44 -0.62
CA ALA A 100 5.60 41.11 -1.30
C ALA A 100 5.70 40.71 -2.78
N ALA A 101 5.58 39.40 -3.06
CA ALA A 101 5.53 38.88 -4.42
C ALA A 101 4.32 39.41 -5.20
N HIS A 102 3.15 39.54 -4.56
CA HIS A 102 1.95 40.13 -5.17
C HIS A 102 2.18 41.58 -5.58
N ARG A 103 2.72 42.42 -4.68
CA ARG A 103 3.06 43.83 -5.00
C ARG A 103 4.10 43.95 -6.10
N ALA A 104 5.01 42.99 -6.21
CA ALA A 104 6.03 42.92 -7.27
C ALA A 104 5.47 42.37 -8.61
N GLY A 105 4.18 42.01 -8.68
CA GLY A 105 3.57 41.45 -9.90
C GLY A 105 4.02 40.02 -10.21
N LYS A 106 4.46 39.27 -9.21
CA LYS A 106 5.08 37.94 -9.35
C LYS A 106 4.14 36.77 -9.07
N LEU A 107 2.93 37.02 -8.54
CA LEU A 107 1.94 35.94 -8.38
C LEU A 107 1.23 35.64 -9.70
N SER A 108 1.21 34.36 -10.10
CA SER A 108 0.23 33.86 -11.06
C SER A 108 -1.17 33.93 -10.47
N GLY A 109 -2.20 33.81 -11.31
CA GLY A 109 -3.58 33.73 -10.85
C GLY A 109 -3.83 32.57 -9.87
N GLU A 110 -3.23 31.39 -10.09
CA GLU A 110 -3.37 30.29 -9.12
C GLU A 110 -2.65 30.59 -7.80
N MET A 111 -1.51 31.28 -7.85
CA MET A 111 -0.81 31.70 -6.63
C MET A 111 -1.57 32.79 -5.85
N MET A 112 -2.36 33.62 -6.52
CA MET A 112 -3.27 34.56 -5.85
C MET A 112 -4.39 33.80 -5.10
N LEU A 113 -4.98 32.78 -5.74
CA LEU A 113 -5.97 31.91 -5.08
C LEU A 113 -5.36 31.12 -3.92
N PHE A 114 -4.15 30.58 -4.09
CA PHE A 114 -3.39 29.93 -3.02
C PHE A 114 -3.12 30.89 -1.85
N SER A 115 -2.72 32.13 -2.13
CA SER A 115 -2.50 33.16 -1.11
C SER A 115 -3.79 33.54 -0.38
N ALA A 116 -4.93 33.59 -1.09
CA ALA A 116 -6.24 33.84 -0.49
C ALA A 116 -6.61 32.75 0.52
N VAL A 117 -6.33 31.47 0.23
CA VAL A 117 -6.50 30.38 1.21
C VAL A 117 -5.66 30.62 2.45
N GLN A 118 -4.41 31.10 2.33
CA GLN A 118 -3.56 31.36 3.49
C GLN A 118 -4.11 32.50 4.36
N HIS A 119 -4.59 33.58 3.75
CA HIS A 119 -5.26 34.68 4.46
C HIS A 119 -6.52 34.20 5.19
N ALA A 120 -7.37 33.40 4.53
CA ALA A 120 -8.57 32.86 5.16
C ALA A 120 -8.25 32.02 6.41
N ARG A 121 -7.15 31.24 6.38
CA ARG A 121 -6.72 30.40 7.51
C ARG A 121 -6.28 31.20 8.73
N VAL A 122 -5.78 32.42 8.55
CA VAL A 122 -5.38 33.31 9.66
C VAL A 122 -6.49 34.28 10.08
N GLY A 123 -7.65 34.22 9.42
CA GLY A 123 -8.82 35.06 9.73
C GLY A 123 -8.96 36.32 8.88
N ASP A 124 -8.11 36.51 7.87
CA ASP A 124 -8.11 37.69 6.98
C ASP A 124 -9.06 37.51 5.78
N GLY A 125 -10.35 37.26 6.05
CA GLY A 125 -11.35 36.95 5.02
C GLY A 125 -11.48 38.02 3.94
N ASP A 126 -11.46 39.30 4.31
CA ASP A 126 -11.62 40.41 3.35
C ASP A 126 -10.44 40.50 2.36
N LEU A 127 -9.21 40.30 2.84
CA LEU A 127 -8.02 40.25 1.99
C LEU A 127 -8.06 39.03 1.06
N ALA A 128 -8.50 37.88 1.57
CA ALA A 128 -8.66 36.67 0.77
C ALA A 128 -9.65 36.89 -0.38
N LEU A 129 -10.83 37.46 -0.08
CA LEU A 129 -11.85 37.77 -1.09
C LEU A 129 -11.35 38.81 -2.10
N GLY A 130 -10.60 39.82 -1.65
CA GLY A 130 -9.97 40.81 -2.54
C GLY A 130 -9.00 40.17 -3.53
N LEU A 131 -8.13 39.26 -3.07
CA LEU A 131 -7.20 38.52 -3.92
C LEU A 131 -7.92 37.63 -4.95
N ILE A 132 -9.02 36.99 -4.55
CA ILE A 132 -9.84 36.15 -5.44
C ILE A 132 -10.52 37.00 -6.53
N ALA A 133 -11.09 38.14 -6.15
CA ALA A 133 -11.71 39.06 -7.10
C ALA A 133 -10.69 39.61 -8.10
N GLU A 134 -9.48 39.96 -7.64
CA GLU A 134 -8.39 40.40 -8.50
C GLU A 134 -7.91 39.27 -9.44
N ALA A 135 -7.77 38.05 -8.94
CA ALA A 135 -7.38 36.88 -9.74
C ALA A 135 -8.40 36.61 -10.85
N SER A 136 -9.70 36.63 -10.51
CA SER A 136 -10.80 36.44 -11.48
C SER A 136 -10.82 37.53 -12.56
N SER A 137 -10.56 38.79 -12.17
CA SER A 137 -10.52 39.94 -13.07
C SER A 137 -9.32 39.92 -14.02
N LYS A 138 -8.12 39.63 -13.50
CA LYS A 138 -6.87 39.62 -14.28
C LYS A 138 -6.71 38.36 -15.13
N PHE A 139 -7.26 37.24 -14.67
CA PHE A 139 -7.14 35.93 -15.32
C PHE A 139 -8.53 35.32 -15.56
N PRO A 140 -9.25 35.72 -16.62
CA PRO A 140 -10.62 35.27 -16.86
C PRO A 140 -10.78 33.74 -16.96
N GLY A 141 -9.73 33.02 -17.36
CA GLY A 141 -9.70 31.55 -17.37
C GLY A 141 -9.84 30.90 -15.98
N LEU A 142 -9.59 31.65 -14.90
CA LEU A 142 -9.73 31.19 -13.52
C LEU A 142 -11.08 31.57 -12.89
N ALA A 143 -12.02 32.16 -13.63
CA ALA A 143 -13.28 32.64 -13.06
C ALA A 143 -14.08 31.54 -12.32
N SER A 144 -14.07 30.30 -12.84
CA SER A 144 -14.72 29.17 -12.16
C SER A 144 -14.01 28.79 -10.87
N GLU A 145 -12.68 28.71 -10.91
CA GLU A 145 -11.85 28.37 -9.74
C GLU A 145 -11.95 29.45 -8.65
N ALA A 146 -12.04 30.72 -9.06
CA ALA A 146 -12.24 31.85 -8.16
C ALA A 146 -13.58 31.76 -7.40
N ARG A 147 -14.69 31.37 -8.06
CA ARG A 147 -15.99 31.16 -7.38
C ARG A 147 -15.93 30.05 -6.34
N ILE A 148 -15.24 28.96 -6.65
CA ILE A 148 -15.00 27.86 -5.70
C ILE A 148 -14.25 28.37 -4.47
N HIS A 149 -13.17 29.14 -4.68
CA HIS A 149 -12.38 29.73 -3.59
C HIS A 149 -13.15 30.76 -2.77
N GLU A 150 -14.00 31.57 -3.41
CA GLU A 150 -14.86 32.55 -2.74
C GLU A 150 -15.81 31.86 -1.75
N GLN A 151 -16.50 30.81 -2.21
CA GLN A 151 -17.40 30.02 -1.37
C GLN A 151 -16.66 29.28 -0.26
N PHE A 152 -15.48 28.72 -0.54
CA PHE A 152 -14.62 28.11 0.47
C PHE A 152 -14.21 29.11 1.56
N VAL A 153 -13.73 30.30 1.18
CA VAL A 153 -13.32 31.35 2.13
C VAL A 153 -14.49 31.81 2.99
N ARG A 154 -15.69 31.94 2.41
CA ARG A 154 -16.91 32.25 3.17
C ARG A 154 -17.25 31.16 4.18
N LEU A 155 -17.13 29.89 3.81
CA LEU A 155 -17.33 28.77 4.74
C LEU A 155 -16.31 28.84 5.90
N VAL A 156 -15.02 29.03 5.60
CA VAL A 156 -13.96 29.15 6.62
C VAL A 156 -14.16 30.35 7.54
N ALA A 157 -14.62 31.48 6.99
CA ALA A 157 -14.95 32.66 7.80
C ALA A 157 -16.16 32.42 8.72
N ARG A 158 -17.18 31.68 8.25
CA ARG A 158 -18.37 31.32 9.04
C ARG A 158 -18.09 30.24 10.09
N PHE A 159 -17.14 29.36 9.79
CA PHE A 159 -16.69 28.24 10.62
C PHE A 159 -15.16 28.25 10.74
N PRO A 160 -14.58 29.20 11.50
CA PRO A 160 -13.14 29.22 11.72
C PRO A 160 -12.72 28.08 12.66
N TYR A 161 -11.42 27.75 12.66
CA TYR A 161 -10.83 26.67 13.47
C TYR A 161 -11.38 26.60 14.91
N LYS A 162 -11.38 27.74 15.62
CA LYS A 162 -11.88 27.82 17.01
C LYS A 162 -13.36 27.45 17.14
N LYS A 163 -14.19 27.85 16.18
CA LYS A 163 -15.62 27.52 16.17
C LYS A 163 -15.85 26.05 15.88
N SER A 164 -15.07 25.48 14.96
CA SER A 164 -15.11 24.04 14.64
C SER A 164 -14.71 23.17 15.83
N LEU A 165 -13.72 23.58 16.63
CA LEU A 165 -13.41 22.93 17.91
C LEU A 165 -14.56 23.03 18.92
N HIS A 166 -15.24 24.18 18.99
CA HIS A 166 -16.39 24.34 19.88
C HIS A 166 -17.57 23.45 19.45
N MET A 167 -17.83 23.32 18.15
CA MET A 167 -18.84 22.40 17.62
C MET A 167 -18.53 20.95 17.97
N LEU A 168 -17.25 20.53 17.91
CA LEU A 168 -16.85 19.20 18.37
C LEU A 168 -17.16 19.00 19.87
N GLU A 169 -16.89 20.02 20.69
CA GLU A 169 -17.20 19.96 22.12
C GLU A 169 -18.71 19.91 22.38
N GLU A 170 -19.49 20.67 21.62
CA GLU A 170 -20.95 20.62 21.63
C GLU A 170 -21.47 19.21 21.30
N ILE A 171 -20.97 18.59 20.23
CA ILE A 171 -21.30 17.21 19.86
C ILE A 171 -20.97 16.24 21.00
N LYS A 172 -19.79 16.35 21.61
CA LYS A 172 -19.40 15.50 22.74
C LYS A 172 -20.30 15.66 23.97
N ASN A 173 -20.89 16.84 24.17
CA ASN A 173 -21.79 17.11 25.28
C ASN A 173 -23.22 16.62 25.02
N ILE A 174 -23.67 16.63 23.77
CA ILE A 174 -25.04 16.22 23.37
C ILE A 174 -25.14 14.70 23.22
N PHE A 175 -24.11 14.06 22.64
CA PHE A 175 -24.12 12.64 22.33
C PHE A 175 -23.63 11.78 23.50
N SER A 176 -24.00 10.50 23.50
CA SER A 176 -23.51 9.57 24.52
C SER A 176 -22.02 9.29 24.33
N SER A 177 -21.33 8.96 25.42
CA SER A 177 -19.96 8.47 25.38
C SER A 177 -19.94 6.97 25.68
N ALA A 178 -19.12 6.24 24.93
CA ALA A 178 -18.92 4.81 25.13
C ALA A 178 -17.43 4.50 25.03
N SER A 179 -16.90 3.67 25.92
CA SER A 179 -15.57 3.09 25.70
C SER A 179 -15.63 2.01 24.62
N ILE A 180 -14.48 1.56 24.11
CA ILE A 180 -14.43 0.40 23.20
C ILE A 180 -15.09 -0.84 23.82
N SER A 181 -14.93 -1.04 25.14
CA SER A 181 -15.58 -2.12 25.86
C SER A 181 -17.11 -1.95 25.91
N ASP A 182 -17.62 -0.72 25.99
CA ASP A 182 -19.06 -0.47 25.99
C ASP A 182 -19.66 -0.67 24.60
N VAL A 183 -18.97 -0.23 23.54
CA VAL A 183 -19.35 -0.53 22.15
C VAL A 183 -19.40 -2.04 21.93
N GLU A 184 -18.43 -2.81 22.43
CA GLU A 184 -18.47 -4.28 22.37
C GLU A 184 -19.68 -4.87 23.10
N LYS A 185 -20.03 -4.35 24.29
CA LYS A 185 -21.22 -4.80 25.03
C LYS A 185 -22.52 -4.46 24.29
N GLU A 186 -22.61 -3.29 23.68
CA GLU A 186 -23.76 -2.87 22.87
C GLU A 186 -23.96 -3.78 21.68
N ILE A 187 -22.89 -4.07 20.93
CA ILE A 187 -22.91 -4.97 19.78
C ILE A 187 -23.32 -6.38 20.21
N ASN A 188 -22.71 -6.92 21.28
CA ASN A 188 -23.08 -8.25 21.79
C ASN A 188 -24.54 -8.30 22.24
N ARG A 189 -25.01 -7.29 22.99
CA ARG A 189 -26.42 -7.19 23.38
C ARG A 189 -27.33 -7.22 22.15
N ALA A 190 -27.00 -6.45 21.12
CA ALA A 190 -27.79 -6.39 19.90
C ALA A 190 -27.84 -7.74 19.16
N LEU A 191 -26.72 -8.47 19.15
CA LEU A 191 -26.64 -9.81 18.58
C LEU A 191 -27.45 -10.82 19.39
N ASP A 192 -27.37 -10.77 20.73
CA ASP A 192 -28.05 -11.71 21.63
C ASP A 192 -29.57 -11.51 21.64
N THR A 193 -30.04 -10.26 21.55
CA THR A 193 -31.47 -9.92 21.54
C THR A 193 -32.07 -9.85 20.13
N GLY A 194 -31.25 -9.96 19.09
CA GLY A 194 -31.67 -9.79 17.70
C GLY A 194 -32.18 -8.38 17.38
N THR A 195 -31.73 -7.36 18.11
CA THR A 195 -32.08 -5.96 17.83
C THR A 195 -31.14 -5.36 16.78
N PRO A 196 -31.64 -4.62 15.79
CA PRO A 196 -30.78 -4.00 14.79
C PRO A 196 -29.83 -2.99 15.40
N TYR A 197 -28.58 -2.99 14.93
CA TYR A 197 -27.53 -2.07 15.38
C TYR A 197 -26.68 -1.62 14.20
N LEU A 198 -26.25 -0.36 14.18
CA LEU A 198 -25.38 0.17 13.15
C LEU A 198 -24.26 1.01 13.76
N LEU A 199 -23.03 0.52 13.58
CA LEU A 199 -21.82 1.31 13.66
C LEU A 199 -21.54 1.87 12.27
N LEU A 200 -21.70 3.18 12.11
CA LEU A 200 -21.50 3.91 10.86
C LEU A 200 -20.26 4.80 10.97
N ARG A 201 -19.45 4.88 9.91
CA ARG A 201 -18.31 5.80 9.87
C ARG A 201 -18.42 6.81 8.74
N LEU A 202 -18.05 8.04 9.01
CA LEU A 202 -18.07 9.19 8.09
C LEU A 202 -16.64 9.72 7.92
N GLY A 203 -15.97 9.32 6.83
CA GLY A 203 -14.63 9.77 6.48
C GLY A 203 -14.64 11.02 5.59
N ASP A 204 -13.49 11.30 4.98
CA ASP A 204 -13.32 12.45 4.09
C ASP A 204 -14.21 12.36 2.84
N GLY A 205 -14.30 11.16 2.25
CA GLY A 205 -15.18 10.88 1.11
C GLY A 205 -16.66 11.13 1.44
N GLU A 206 -17.16 10.57 2.55
CA GLU A 206 -18.54 10.78 2.97
C GLU A 206 -18.83 12.24 3.32
N GLY A 207 -17.96 12.89 4.09
CA GLY A 207 -18.17 14.28 4.49
C GLY A 207 -18.15 15.27 3.33
N SER A 208 -17.43 14.96 2.24
CA SER A 208 -17.47 15.74 0.99
C SER A 208 -18.82 15.67 0.25
N CYS A 209 -19.63 14.65 0.55
CA CYS A 209 -20.95 14.42 -0.02
C CYS A 209 -22.10 14.66 0.98
N THR A 210 -21.79 15.12 2.20
CA THR A 210 -22.81 15.45 3.20
C THR A 210 -23.63 16.67 2.74
N ILE A 211 -24.95 16.50 2.73
CA ILE A 211 -25.93 17.54 2.46
C ILE A 211 -26.45 18.03 3.81
N VAL A 212 -26.07 19.24 4.22
CA VAL A 212 -26.57 19.86 5.47
C VAL A 212 -28.07 20.10 5.34
N ASP A 213 -28.45 20.95 4.40
CA ASP A 213 -29.82 21.23 3.95
C ASP A 213 -29.81 21.83 2.53
N ASP A 214 -30.98 21.97 1.89
CA ASP A 214 -31.06 22.47 0.51
C ASP A 214 -30.67 23.96 0.37
N SER A 215 -30.78 24.76 1.44
CA SER A 215 -30.35 26.17 1.42
C SER A 215 -28.83 26.28 1.44
N ASP A 216 -28.16 25.45 2.24
CA ASP A 216 -26.71 25.38 2.32
C ASP A 216 -26.09 24.86 1.01
N GLU A 217 -26.72 23.86 0.39
CA GLU A 217 -26.33 23.36 -0.94
C GLU A 217 -26.42 24.44 -2.01
N ALA A 218 -27.42 25.33 -1.94
CA ALA A 218 -27.54 26.46 -2.86
C ALA A 218 -26.48 27.54 -2.58
N GLU A 219 -26.17 27.82 -1.30
CA GLU A 219 -25.19 28.83 -0.89
C GLU A 219 -23.76 28.46 -1.33
N TYR A 220 -23.38 27.17 -1.18
CA TYR A 220 -22.03 26.66 -1.46
C TYR A 220 -21.96 25.73 -2.68
N HIS A 221 -22.88 25.89 -3.64
CA HIS A 221 -23.06 24.99 -4.78
C HIS A 221 -21.77 24.68 -5.55
N GLU A 222 -21.04 25.72 -5.97
CA GLU A 222 -19.83 25.57 -6.80
C GLU A 222 -18.74 24.83 -6.03
N TYR A 223 -18.57 25.19 -4.75
CA TYR A 223 -17.58 24.58 -3.88
C TYR A 223 -17.89 23.12 -3.55
N TYR A 224 -19.13 22.80 -3.16
CA TYR A 224 -19.53 21.42 -2.87
C TYR A 224 -19.50 20.56 -4.13
N ARG A 225 -19.93 21.11 -5.28
CA ARG A 225 -19.81 20.41 -6.58
C ARG A 225 -18.34 20.10 -6.89
N ALA A 226 -17.43 21.04 -6.70
CA ALA A 226 -16.00 20.81 -6.91
C ALA A 226 -15.43 19.71 -6.01
N ASN A 227 -15.86 19.63 -4.74
CA ASN A 227 -15.46 18.55 -3.84
C ASN A 227 -16.00 17.18 -4.30
N ARG A 228 -17.23 17.12 -4.81
CA ARG A 228 -17.84 15.90 -5.37
C ARG A 228 -17.17 15.45 -6.67
N ILE A 229 -16.73 16.37 -7.53
CA ILE A 229 -15.91 16.05 -8.73
C ILE A 229 -14.64 15.32 -8.30
N GLU A 230 -13.91 15.90 -7.35
CA GLU A 230 -12.66 15.34 -6.85
C GLU A 230 -12.87 13.95 -6.24
N PHE A 231 -13.93 13.79 -5.45
CA PHE A 231 -14.33 12.48 -4.92
C PHE A 231 -14.67 11.47 -6.02
N ALA A 232 -15.43 11.87 -7.04
CA ALA A 232 -15.85 11.00 -8.13
C ALA A 232 -14.68 10.52 -8.99
N ASP A 233 -13.70 11.40 -9.25
CA ASP A 233 -12.46 11.01 -9.94
C ASP A 233 -11.66 9.97 -9.13
N ILE A 234 -11.58 10.12 -7.81
CA ILE A 234 -10.85 9.20 -6.94
C ILE A 234 -11.51 7.83 -6.89
N TRP A 235 -12.82 7.79 -6.62
CA TRP A 235 -13.54 6.53 -6.35
C TRP A 235 -13.97 5.80 -7.61
N PHE A 236 -14.47 6.54 -8.60
CA PHE A 236 -15.12 5.96 -9.79
C PHE A 236 -14.32 6.20 -11.07
N LYS A 237 -13.33 7.10 -11.07
CA LYS A 237 -12.61 7.56 -12.27
C LYS A 237 -13.57 8.04 -13.37
N ASP A 238 -14.72 8.56 -12.95
CA ASP A 238 -15.77 9.11 -13.80
C ASP A 238 -16.44 10.28 -13.06
N THR A 239 -16.10 11.50 -13.48
CA THR A 239 -16.66 12.72 -12.88
C THR A 239 -18.05 13.05 -13.40
N SER A 240 -18.51 12.43 -14.49
CA SER A 240 -19.83 12.72 -15.08
C SER A 240 -20.98 12.27 -14.19
N ILE A 241 -20.71 11.34 -13.27
CA ILE A 241 -21.71 10.79 -12.34
C ILE A 241 -22.34 11.85 -11.44
N ILE A 242 -21.66 12.96 -11.16
CA ILE A 242 -22.16 13.97 -10.22
C ILE A 242 -23.39 14.71 -10.76
N ASP A 243 -23.56 14.74 -12.08
CA ASP A 243 -24.70 15.36 -12.75
C ASP A 243 -25.81 14.32 -13.02
N ASN A 244 -25.60 13.06 -12.65
CA ASN A 244 -26.60 12.00 -12.78
C ASN A 244 -27.64 12.08 -11.64
N PRO A 245 -28.94 12.24 -11.96
CA PRO A 245 -30.00 12.29 -10.95
C PRO A 245 -30.05 11.06 -10.02
N GLU A 246 -29.75 9.86 -10.55
CA GLU A 246 -29.68 8.64 -9.72
C GLU A 246 -28.56 8.72 -8.68
N PHE A 247 -27.42 9.33 -9.04
CA PHE A 247 -26.30 9.48 -8.10
C PHE A 247 -26.61 10.51 -7.02
N ILE A 248 -27.25 11.63 -7.39
CA ILE A 248 -27.74 12.62 -6.42
C ILE A 248 -28.70 11.97 -5.44
N GLU A 249 -29.61 11.12 -5.91
CA GLU A 249 -30.51 10.37 -5.04
C GLU A 249 -29.75 9.38 -4.14
N ALA A 250 -28.72 8.71 -4.65
CA ALA A 250 -27.85 7.87 -3.82
C ALA A 250 -27.15 8.70 -2.71
N ILE A 251 -26.71 9.92 -2.99
CA ILE A 251 -26.17 10.84 -1.97
C ILE A 251 -27.25 11.21 -0.94
N ARG A 252 -28.50 11.44 -1.35
CA ARG A 252 -29.61 11.68 -0.40
C ARG A 252 -29.89 10.44 0.47
N LEU A 253 -29.85 9.23 -0.09
CA LEU A 253 -29.96 7.98 0.66
C LEU A 253 -28.81 7.80 1.66
N PHE A 254 -27.58 8.15 1.28
CA PHE A 254 -26.45 8.19 2.21
C PHE A 254 -26.73 9.15 3.37
N ASN A 255 -27.17 10.37 3.10
CA ASN A 255 -27.49 11.35 4.15
C ASN A 255 -28.61 10.86 5.08
N ALA A 256 -29.60 10.11 4.55
CA ALA A 256 -30.66 9.48 5.33
C ALA A 256 -30.17 8.32 6.21
N ALA A 257 -29.00 7.73 5.91
CA ALA A 257 -28.40 6.68 6.74
C ALA A 257 -27.79 7.21 8.05
N ILE A 258 -27.38 8.50 8.10
CA ILE A 258 -26.71 9.10 9.25
C ILE A 258 -27.53 8.99 10.55
N PRO A 259 -28.81 9.44 10.61
CA PRO A 259 -29.61 9.33 11.83
C PRO A 259 -30.01 7.89 12.18
N ALA A 260 -29.67 6.92 11.33
CA ALA A 260 -29.86 5.50 11.63
C ALA A 260 -28.68 4.89 12.40
N ALA A 261 -27.57 5.60 12.62
CA ALA A 261 -26.46 5.09 13.41
C ALA A 261 -26.82 4.98 14.91
N ASP A 262 -26.31 3.95 15.58
CA ASP A 262 -26.29 3.85 17.05
C ASP A 262 -24.88 4.08 17.61
N CYS A 263 -23.86 3.91 16.76
CA CYS A 263 -22.49 4.32 17.00
C CYS A 263 -21.97 5.04 15.76
N LEU A 264 -21.47 6.26 15.92
CA LEU A 264 -21.02 7.12 14.83
C LEU A 264 -19.53 7.44 14.99
N GLY A 265 -18.71 6.98 14.05
CA GLY A 265 -17.31 7.38 13.94
C GLY A 265 -17.13 8.45 12.86
N GLY A 266 -16.33 9.48 13.10
CA GLY A 266 -15.96 10.39 11.99
C GLY A 266 -15.38 11.73 12.37
N ILE A 267 -15.62 12.23 13.59
CA ILE A 267 -15.24 13.59 13.96
C ILE A 267 -14.29 13.55 15.16
N TYR A 268 -13.11 14.16 15.03
CA TYR A 268 -12.11 14.21 16.09
C TYR A 268 -11.19 15.43 15.93
N ALA A 269 -10.57 15.84 17.04
CA ALA A 269 -9.81 17.09 17.11
C ALA A 269 -8.63 17.12 16.12
N ASP A 270 -7.89 16.01 16.02
CA ASP A 270 -6.70 15.95 15.16
C ASP A 270 -7.05 16.12 13.67
N ALA A 271 -8.24 15.68 13.22
CA ALA A 271 -8.71 15.96 11.86
C ALA A 271 -8.94 17.46 11.66
N ILE A 272 -9.60 18.13 12.61
CA ILE A 272 -9.81 19.59 12.55
C ILE A 272 -8.45 20.31 12.52
N GLU A 273 -7.52 19.96 13.41
CA GLU A 273 -6.19 20.54 13.44
C GLU A 273 -5.42 20.29 12.13
N HIS A 274 -5.49 19.07 11.59
CA HIS A 274 -4.85 18.71 10.34
C HIS A 274 -5.38 19.55 9.18
N GLU A 275 -6.70 19.51 8.94
CA GLU A 275 -7.31 20.10 7.74
C GLU A 275 -7.21 21.64 7.72
N TYR A 276 -7.42 22.32 8.85
CA TYR A 276 -7.16 23.76 8.97
C TYR A 276 -5.65 24.07 8.92
N GLY A 277 -4.83 23.18 9.47
CA GLY A 277 -3.37 23.27 9.47
C GLY A 277 -2.75 23.14 8.08
N ILE A 278 -3.41 22.53 7.11
CA ILE A 278 -2.95 22.47 5.71
C ILE A 278 -3.79 23.33 4.76
N GLY A 279 -4.93 23.88 5.23
CA GLY A 279 -5.82 24.66 4.37
C GLY A 279 -6.56 23.81 3.35
N SER A 280 -6.84 22.56 3.69
CA SER A 280 -7.42 21.59 2.77
C SER A 280 -8.84 21.99 2.39
N ARG A 281 -9.03 22.28 1.10
CA ARG A 281 -10.32 22.69 0.56
C ARG A 281 -11.38 21.60 0.81
N ARG A 282 -11.16 20.37 0.33
CA ARG A 282 -12.07 19.24 0.61
C ARG A 282 -12.09 18.86 2.10
N GLY A 283 -10.92 18.89 2.73
CA GLY A 283 -10.67 18.61 4.15
C GLY A 283 -11.59 19.33 5.12
N ILE A 284 -11.58 20.66 5.02
CA ILE A 284 -12.35 21.50 5.92
C ILE A 284 -13.85 21.32 5.70
N ALA A 285 -14.31 21.20 4.45
CA ALA A 285 -15.72 20.90 4.17
C ALA A 285 -16.16 19.60 4.84
N TRP A 286 -15.38 18.52 4.73
CA TRP A 286 -15.82 17.23 5.25
C TRP A 286 -15.94 17.25 6.78
N VAL A 287 -14.97 17.80 7.53
CA VAL A 287 -15.07 17.88 9.00
C VAL A 287 -16.21 18.81 9.43
N VAL A 288 -16.32 19.99 8.80
CA VAL A 288 -17.31 21.00 9.19
C VAL A 288 -18.72 20.54 8.84
N ASN A 289 -18.97 20.09 7.62
CA ASN A 289 -20.32 19.71 7.18
C ASN A 289 -20.82 18.46 7.88
N THR A 290 -19.93 17.52 8.21
CA THR A 290 -20.30 16.36 9.03
C THR A 290 -20.76 16.81 10.43
N MET A 291 -20.00 17.69 11.10
CA MET A 291 -20.42 18.25 12.39
C MET A 291 -21.73 19.02 12.31
N ARG A 292 -21.88 19.90 11.30
CA ARG A 292 -23.12 20.68 11.08
C ARG A 292 -24.32 19.77 10.86
N LYS A 293 -24.17 18.72 10.06
CA LYS A 293 -25.25 17.76 9.80
C LYS A 293 -25.64 17.00 11.06
N VAL A 294 -24.66 16.52 11.83
CA VAL A 294 -24.90 15.78 13.08
C VAL A 294 -25.60 16.67 14.11
N LEU A 295 -25.17 17.92 14.28
CA LEU A 295 -25.83 18.88 15.16
C LEU A 295 -27.27 19.16 14.71
N LEU A 296 -27.50 19.46 13.43
CA LEU A 296 -28.84 19.67 12.88
C LEU A 296 -29.76 18.46 13.10
N LEU A 297 -29.25 17.25 12.90
CA LEU A 297 -30.02 16.02 13.15
C LEU A 297 -30.31 15.85 14.65
N SER A 298 -29.38 16.21 15.54
CA SER A 298 -29.58 16.13 16.99
C SER A 298 -30.59 17.14 17.51
N GLU A 299 -30.69 18.32 16.90
CA GLU A 299 -31.71 19.32 17.21
C GLU A 299 -33.11 18.82 16.81
N ASN A 300 -33.21 18.12 15.68
CA ASN A 300 -34.46 17.54 15.20
C ASN A 300 -34.90 16.29 15.97
N ASP A 301 -33.96 15.47 16.45
CA ASP A 301 -34.22 14.30 17.29
C ASP A 301 -33.20 14.19 18.45
N PRO A 302 -33.48 14.87 19.58
CA PRO A 302 -32.62 14.78 20.77
C PRO A 302 -32.53 13.36 21.36
N SER A 303 -33.54 12.51 21.11
CA SER A 303 -33.56 11.13 21.61
C SER A 303 -32.55 10.24 20.87
N TRP A 304 -32.37 10.48 19.56
CA TRP A 304 -31.31 9.86 18.77
C TRP A 304 -29.93 10.22 19.31
N ALA A 305 -29.69 11.51 19.59
CA ALA A 305 -28.39 11.93 20.09
C ALA A 305 -28.08 11.33 21.47
N ALA A 306 -29.06 11.31 22.38
CA ALA A 306 -28.90 10.73 23.72
C ALA A 306 -28.58 9.22 23.72
N ARG A 307 -28.98 8.47 22.68
CA ARG A 307 -28.74 7.02 22.56
C ARG A 307 -27.58 6.64 21.65
N THR A 308 -26.99 7.60 20.93
CA THR A 308 -25.96 7.33 19.92
C THR A 308 -24.60 7.73 20.47
N SER A 309 -23.62 6.81 20.42
CA SER A 309 -22.26 7.13 20.83
C SER A 309 -21.43 7.72 19.69
N VAL A 310 -20.62 8.73 19.97
CA VAL A 310 -19.73 9.36 18.99
C VAL A 310 -18.26 9.04 19.24
N HIS A 311 -17.52 8.76 18.18
CA HIS A 311 -16.14 8.29 18.22
C HIS A 311 -15.27 8.91 17.12
N SER A 312 -13.96 8.73 17.27
CA SER A 312 -13.00 9.07 16.21
C SER A 312 -13.23 8.24 14.95
N LEU A 313 -12.80 8.76 13.80
CA LEU A 313 -12.85 8.06 12.51
C LEU A 313 -12.09 6.72 12.53
N VAL A 314 -11.09 6.61 13.40
CA VAL A 314 -10.26 5.40 13.55
C VAL A 314 -10.88 4.31 14.42
N LEU A 315 -12.14 4.45 14.88
CA LEU A 315 -12.82 3.47 15.75
C LEU A 315 -12.70 2.01 15.26
N HIS A 316 -12.89 1.77 13.96
CA HIS A 316 -12.68 0.46 13.34
C HIS A 316 -11.29 -0.15 13.61
N TYR A 317 -10.23 0.64 13.65
CA TYR A 317 -8.90 0.18 14.06
C TYR A 317 -8.81 -0.07 15.55
N ASP A 318 -9.41 0.78 16.38
CA ASP A 318 -9.45 0.56 17.82
C ASP A 318 -10.16 -0.77 18.16
N LEU A 319 -11.20 -1.14 17.41
CA LEU A 319 -11.88 -2.43 17.53
C LEU A 319 -11.00 -3.62 17.10
N VAL A 320 -10.11 -3.43 16.12
CA VAL A 320 -9.11 -4.46 15.73
C VAL A 320 -8.04 -4.58 16.81
N LEU A 321 -7.40 -3.47 17.18
CA LEU A 321 -6.24 -3.41 18.08
C LEU A 321 -6.59 -3.84 19.51
N SER A 322 -7.81 -3.58 19.97
CA SER A 322 -8.33 -4.06 21.27
C SER A 322 -8.71 -5.56 21.25
N GLY A 323 -8.69 -6.21 20.08
CA GLY A 323 -9.17 -7.56 19.87
C GLY A 323 -10.71 -7.71 19.91
N THR A 324 -11.47 -6.61 19.98
CA THR A 324 -12.94 -6.63 20.00
C THR A 324 -13.50 -7.29 18.74
N LEU A 325 -13.03 -6.94 17.53
CA LEU A 325 -13.50 -7.61 16.31
C LEU A 325 -13.22 -9.11 16.33
N ALA A 326 -12.05 -9.53 16.84
CA ALA A 326 -11.72 -10.94 16.94
C ALA A 326 -12.66 -11.70 17.89
N ARG A 327 -13.02 -11.10 19.04
CA ARG A 327 -14.00 -11.68 19.98
C ARG A 327 -15.40 -11.71 19.40
N LEU A 328 -15.81 -10.66 18.68
CA LEU A 328 -17.09 -10.61 18.00
C LEU A 328 -17.21 -11.68 16.92
N LEU A 329 -16.15 -11.99 16.19
CA LEU A 329 -16.20 -12.90 15.03
C LEU A 329 -16.00 -14.39 15.37
N ARG A 330 -15.30 -14.69 16.47
CA ARG A 330 -14.85 -16.06 16.80
C ARG A 330 -16.00 -17.05 16.91
N GLY A 331 -15.91 -18.16 16.17
CA GLY A 331 -16.81 -19.31 16.27
C GLY A 331 -18.24 -19.07 15.80
N ARG A 332 -18.52 -17.97 15.07
CA ARG A 332 -19.88 -17.69 14.58
C ARG A 332 -20.31 -18.69 13.51
N GLY A 333 -21.57 -19.10 13.56
CA GLY A 333 -22.16 -19.94 12.52
C GLY A 333 -22.24 -19.24 11.16
N LYS A 334 -22.72 -18.00 11.13
CA LYS A 334 -22.88 -17.22 9.89
C LYS A 334 -22.62 -15.73 10.12
N ILE A 335 -21.94 -15.09 9.17
CA ILE A 335 -21.84 -13.63 9.07
C ILE A 335 -22.12 -13.18 7.63
N GLY A 336 -22.47 -11.92 7.45
CA GLY A 336 -22.46 -11.26 6.15
C GLY A 336 -21.23 -10.40 5.94
N LEU A 337 -20.78 -10.27 4.70
CA LEU A 337 -19.64 -9.45 4.31
C LEU A 337 -19.96 -8.70 3.01
N ILE A 338 -19.80 -7.38 3.01
CA ILE A 338 -19.75 -6.58 1.77
C ILE A 338 -18.32 -6.05 1.65
N SER A 339 -17.56 -6.53 0.66
CA SER A 339 -16.17 -6.09 0.45
C SER A 339 -15.68 -6.36 -0.97
N CYS A 340 -14.56 -5.73 -1.33
CA CYS A 340 -13.87 -5.93 -2.60
C CYS A 340 -12.89 -7.11 -2.63
N HIS A 341 -12.65 -7.82 -1.53
CA HIS A 341 -11.65 -8.89 -1.46
C HIS A 341 -12.29 -10.27 -1.62
N ASP A 342 -11.98 -10.98 -2.71
CA ASP A 342 -12.52 -12.33 -2.98
C ASP A 342 -11.98 -13.38 -2.01
N ASP A 343 -10.76 -13.18 -1.49
CA ASP A 343 -10.09 -14.11 -0.58
C ASP A 343 -10.44 -13.86 0.90
N LEU A 344 -11.08 -12.71 1.21
CA LEU A 344 -11.42 -12.32 2.59
C LEU A 344 -12.47 -13.24 3.25
N PRO A 345 -13.54 -13.71 2.58
CA PRO A 345 -14.46 -14.68 3.17
C PRO A 345 -13.74 -15.91 3.73
N GLU A 346 -12.84 -16.50 2.94
CA GLU A 346 -12.10 -17.70 3.36
C GLU A 346 -11.07 -17.37 4.44
N ALA A 347 -10.44 -16.19 4.38
CA ALA A 347 -9.55 -15.72 5.44
C ALA A 347 -10.27 -15.56 6.79
N LEU A 348 -11.49 -15.00 6.79
CA LEU A 348 -12.32 -14.87 8.00
C LEU A 348 -12.70 -16.25 8.55
N ARG A 349 -13.13 -17.18 7.69
CA ARG A 349 -13.45 -18.57 8.07
C ARG A 349 -12.26 -19.24 8.76
N ARG A 350 -11.07 -19.22 8.12
CA ARG A 350 -9.85 -19.83 8.68
C ARG A 350 -9.40 -19.17 9.98
N THR A 351 -9.46 -17.84 10.05
CA THR A 351 -8.90 -17.08 11.18
C THR A 351 -9.77 -17.19 12.41
N TYR A 352 -11.08 -17.02 12.24
CA TYR A 352 -12.02 -16.91 13.35
C TYR A 352 -12.90 -18.15 13.54
N GLY A 353 -12.79 -19.17 12.69
CA GLY A 353 -13.60 -20.39 12.79
C GLY A 353 -15.08 -20.13 12.47
N ILE A 354 -15.34 -19.28 11.47
CA ILE A 354 -16.70 -18.96 11.02
C ILE A 354 -17.20 -20.06 10.07
N SER A 355 -18.41 -20.58 10.27
CA SER A 355 -18.92 -21.69 9.45
C SER A 355 -19.41 -21.27 8.06
N GLU A 356 -19.98 -20.06 7.93
CA GLU A 356 -20.51 -19.50 6.69
C GLU A 356 -20.28 -17.98 6.60
N VAL A 357 -19.85 -17.50 5.43
CA VAL A 357 -19.73 -16.07 5.13
C VAL A 357 -20.56 -15.78 3.89
N GLU A 358 -21.65 -15.05 4.06
CA GLU A 358 -22.49 -14.54 2.97
C GLU A 358 -21.81 -13.30 2.37
N HIS A 359 -21.09 -13.49 1.26
CA HIS A 359 -20.27 -12.44 0.65
C HIS A 359 -20.97 -11.76 -0.52
N PHE A 360 -21.15 -10.45 -0.40
CA PHE A 360 -21.55 -9.56 -1.48
C PHE A 360 -20.31 -8.84 -2.01
N LYS A 361 -19.72 -9.37 -3.08
CA LYS A 361 -18.59 -8.73 -3.75
C LYS A 361 -19.02 -7.39 -4.37
N VAL A 362 -18.22 -6.35 -4.13
CA VAL A 362 -18.32 -5.05 -4.79
C VAL A 362 -16.94 -4.63 -5.32
N PRO A 363 -16.84 -3.88 -6.43
CA PRO A 363 -15.56 -3.37 -6.91
C PRO A 363 -14.94 -2.37 -5.93
N GLY A 364 -13.63 -2.46 -5.72
CA GLY A 364 -12.86 -1.54 -4.86
C GLY A 364 -12.61 -0.16 -5.49
N GLU A 365 -11.99 0.73 -4.69
CA GLU A 365 -11.60 2.08 -5.11
C GLU A 365 -10.59 2.04 -6.26
N GLN A 366 -10.92 2.66 -7.40
CA GLN A 366 -10.10 2.54 -8.61
C GLN A 366 -8.72 3.22 -8.49
N SER A 367 -8.60 4.26 -7.68
CA SER A 367 -7.31 4.92 -7.36
C SER A 367 -6.30 3.97 -6.71
N HIS A 368 -6.77 2.95 -5.98
CA HIS A 368 -5.94 1.98 -5.27
C HIS A 368 -5.71 0.68 -6.06
N ARG A 369 -5.97 0.64 -7.38
CA ARG A 369 -5.78 -0.57 -8.21
C ARG A 369 -4.42 -1.24 -8.00
N ALA A 370 -3.34 -0.45 -7.94
CA ALA A 370 -1.98 -0.96 -7.73
C ALA A 370 -1.80 -1.66 -6.37
N ALA A 371 -2.44 -1.16 -5.31
CA ALA A 371 -2.36 -1.73 -3.97
C ALA A 371 -3.34 -2.90 -3.76
N LEU A 372 -4.57 -2.78 -4.26
CA LEU A 372 -5.63 -3.78 -4.08
C LEU A 372 -5.46 -4.99 -5.00
N GLY A 373 -4.97 -4.78 -6.22
CA GLY A 373 -4.87 -5.78 -7.29
C GLY A 373 -6.10 -5.84 -8.18
N ASP A 374 -5.94 -6.34 -9.41
CA ASP A 374 -6.95 -6.25 -10.48
C ASP A 374 -8.28 -6.93 -10.11
N ARG A 375 -8.23 -8.11 -9.48
CA ARG A 375 -9.44 -8.85 -9.06
C ARG A 375 -10.29 -8.07 -8.04
N ALA A 376 -9.67 -7.24 -7.21
CA ALA A 376 -10.38 -6.47 -6.19
C ALA A 376 -11.15 -5.28 -6.79
N VAL A 377 -10.64 -4.69 -7.87
CA VAL A 377 -11.24 -3.52 -8.54
C VAL A 377 -11.99 -3.86 -9.82
N GLU A 378 -12.08 -5.15 -10.17
CA GLU A 378 -12.74 -5.65 -11.38
C GLU A 378 -14.23 -5.24 -11.40
N GLY A 379 -14.67 -4.67 -12.53
CA GLY A 379 -16.02 -4.18 -12.73
C GLY A 379 -16.24 -2.74 -12.24
N ALA A 380 -17.50 -2.30 -12.27
CA ALA A 380 -17.90 -0.95 -11.87
C ALA A 380 -18.88 -1.02 -10.69
N HIS A 381 -18.51 -0.41 -9.56
CA HIS A 381 -19.40 -0.37 -8.38
C HIS A 381 -20.66 0.44 -8.68
N TRP A 382 -20.50 1.56 -9.40
CA TRP A 382 -21.59 2.38 -9.90
C TRP A 382 -21.75 2.24 -11.43
N PRO A 383 -22.97 2.31 -12.00
CA PRO A 383 -24.26 2.25 -11.33
C PRO A 383 -24.79 0.81 -11.18
N HIS A 384 -24.35 -0.12 -12.03
CA HIS A 384 -24.99 -1.42 -12.20
C HIS A 384 -24.92 -2.28 -10.94
N ARG A 385 -23.71 -2.50 -10.39
CA ARG A 385 -23.56 -3.31 -9.18
C ARG A 385 -24.26 -2.68 -7.98
N PHE A 386 -24.29 -1.35 -7.90
CA PHE A 386 -25.05 -0.63 -6.88
C PHE A 386 -26.54 -0.94 -6.95
N ARG A 387 -27.16 -0.89 -8.14
CA ARG A 387 -28.59 -1.21 -8.31
C ARG A 387 -28.89 -2.67 -7.98
N GLU A 388 -28.09 -3.60 -8.47
CA GLU A 388 -28.24 -5.03 -8.21
C GLU A 388 -28.19 -5.33 -6.71
N LEU A 389 -27.17 -4.84 -6.02
CA LEU A 389 -27.01 -5.08 -4.59
C LEU A 389 -28.11 -4.38 -3.77
N CYS A 390 -28.53 -3.17 -4.16
CA CYS A 390 -29.69 -2.55 -3.52
C CYS A 390 -30.95 -3.40 -3.65
N ALA A 391 -31.24 -3.94 -4.85
CA ALA A 391 -32.40 -4.80 -5.08
C ALA A 391 -32.32 -6.14 -4.33
N GLU A 392 -31.11 -6.69 -4.16
CA GLU A 392 -30.85 -7.88 -3.36
C GLU A 392 -31.04 -7.62 -1.86
N LEU A 393 -30.56 -6.49 -1.34
CA LEU A 393 -30.69 -6.09 0.06
C LEU A 393 -32.10 -5.63 0.44
N ASP A 394 -32.90 -5.18 -0.53
CA ASP A 394 -34.32 -4.80 -0.32
C ASP A 394 -35.26 -6.01 -0.28
N GLN A 395 -34.77 -7.22 -0.56
CA GLN A 395 -35.57 -8.44 -0.39
C GLN A 395 -35.94 -8.64 1.10
N PRO A 396 -37.16 -9.12 1.40
CA PRO A 396 -37.67 -9.25 2.78
C PRO A 396 -37.06 -10.48 3.48
N ILE A 397 -35.76 -10.43 3.76
CA ILE A 397 -35.01 -11.45 4.50
C ILE A 397 -34.90 -11.02 5.96
N ASP A 398 -35.27 -11.90 6.90
CA ASP A 398 -35.08 -11.66 8.34
C ASP A 398 -33.60 -11.88 8.70
N ARG A 399 -32.91 -10.79 9.06
CA ARG A 399 -31.48 -10.80 9.42
C ARG A 399 -31.25 -10.51 10.91
N ARG A 400 -32.28 -10.64 11.75
CA ARG A 400 -32.16 -10.42 13.21
C ARG A 400 -31.05 -11.30 13.81
N GLY A 401 -30.13 -10.66 14.53
CA GLY A 401 -28.99 -11.33 15.16
C GLY A 401 -27.84 -11.71 14.21
N GLN A 402 -27.96 -11.45 12.90
CA GLN A 402 -26.88 -11.67 11.94
C GLN A 402 -25.89 -10.49 11.97
N LEU A 403 -24.61 -10.81 12.16
CA LEU A 403 -23.51 -9.84 12.08
C LEU A 403 -23.13 -9.59 10.63
N PHE A 404 -23.04 -8.33 10.22
CA PHE A 404 -22.55 -7.88 8.92
C PHE A 404 -21.33 -6.99 9.06
N LEU A 405 -20.32 -7.27 8.23
CA LEU A 405 -19.15 -6.41 8.05
C LEU A 405 -19.27 -5.68 6.70
N VAL A 406 -19.10 -4.36 6.70
CA VAL A 406 -19.23 -3.54 5.49
C VAL A 406 -17.94 -2.77 5.21
N ALA A 407 -17.36 -2.98 4.04
CA ALA A 407 -16.18 -2.31 3.49
C ALA A 407 -16.43 -1.95 2.02
N ALA A 408 -17.22 -0.89 1.79
CA ALA A 408 -17.72 -0.53 0.46
C ALA A 408 -17.82 0.99 0.21
N GLY A 409 -16.93 1.76 0.84
CA GLY A 409 -16.88 3.23 0.69
C GLY A 409 -18.21 3.94 1.02
N ILE A 410 -18.51 5.00 0.28
CA ILE A 410 -19.73 5.81 0.46
C ILE A 410 -21.02 5.01 0.19
N LEU A 411 -21.02 4.15 -0.83
CA LEU A 411 -22.18 3.33 -1.17
C LEU A 411 -22.45 2.29 -0.07
N GLY A 412 -21.40 1.88 0.64
CA GLY A 412 -21.47 1.05 1.83
C GLY A 412 -22.37 1.61 2.92
N LYS A 413 -22.51 2.93 3.06
CA LYS A 413 -23.38 3.54 4.08
C LYS A 413 -24.85 3.27 3.79
N ILE A 414 -25.21 3.27 2.50
CA ILE A 414 -26.56 2.95 2.01
C ILE A 414 -26.85 1.47 2.26
N TYR A 415 -25.91 0.58 1.92
CA TYR A 415 -26.06 -0.85 2.18
C TYR A 415 -26.17 -1.15 3.68
N ALA A 416 -25.35 -0.51 4.50
CA ALA A 416 -25.37 -0.68 5.95
C ALA A 416 -26.72 -0.27 6.55
N HIS A 417 -27.30 0.83 6.06
CA HIS A 417 -28.63 1.25 6.46
C HIS A 417 -29.73 0.26 6.04
N LYS A 418 -29.69 -0.25 4.80
CA LYS A 418 -30.62 -1.29 4.32
C LYS A 418 -30.52 -2.57 5.15
N LEU A 419 -29.30 -3.03 5.44
CA LEU A 419 -29.04 -4.17 6.30
C LEU A 419 -29.59 -3.96 7.73
N LYS A 420 -29.37 -2.79 8.34
CA LYS A 420 -29.98 -2.48 9.65
C LYS A 420 -31.51 -2.57 9.59
N ARG A 421 -32.15 -2.05 8.54
CA ARG A 421 -33.61 -2.13 8.37
C ARG A 421 -34.14 -3.56 8.27
N SER A 422 -33.33 -4.50 7.80
CA SER A 422 -33.65 -5.95 7.78
C SER A 422 -33.41 -6.67 9.13
N GLY A 423 -32.99 -5.95 10.17
CA GLY A 423 -32.77 -6.48 11.52
C GLY A 423 -31.30 -6.80 11.86
N ALA A 424 -30.37 -6.61 10.92
CA ALA A 424 -28.97 -6.98 11.11
C ALA A 424 -28.24 -6.08 12.12
N VAL A 425 -27.15 -6.63 12.67
CA VAL A 425 -26.12 -5.88 13.38
C VAL A 425 -24.98 -5.60 12.41
N VAL A 426 -24.75 -4.33 12.09
CA VAL A 426 -23.89 -3.92 10.98
C VAL A 426 -22.71 -3.10 11.50
N LEU A 427 -21.50 -3.53 11.14
CA LEU A 427 -20.26 -2.84 11.44
C LEU A 427 -19.61 -2.34 10.15
N ASP A 428 -19.53 -1.02 10.00
CA ASP A 428 -18.71 -0.39 8.97
C ASP A 428 -17.23 -0.51 9.33
N ILE A 429 -16.53 -1.47 8.71
CA ILE A 429 -15.12 -1.77 8.98
C ILE A 429 -14.16 -1.07 8.00
N GLY A 430 -14.65 -0.55 6.87
CA GLY A 430 -13.83 0.12 5.85
C GLY A 430 -12.48 -0.55 5.57
N ALA A 431 -11.41 0.23 5.68
CA ALA A 431 -10.04 -0.19 5.33
C ALA A 431 -9.43 -1.24 6.30
N VAL A 432 -10.14 -1.66 7.37
CA VAL A 432 -9.76 -2.88 8.09
C VAL A 432 -9.82 -4.11 7.17
N ALA A 433 -10.72 -4.13 6.18
CA ALA A 433 -10.75 -5.20 5.19
C ALA A 433 -9.44 -5.27 4.37
N ASP A 434 -8.91 -4.11 3.97
CA ASP A 434 -7.62 -3.99 3.28
C ASP A 434 -6.46 -4.40 4.18
N LEU A 435 -6.47 -3.91 5.42
CA LEU A 435 -5.46 -4.21 6.43
C LEU A 435 -5.37 -5.72 6.72
N TRP A 436 -6.51 -6.39 6.85
CA TRP A 436 -6.58 -7.84 7.01
C TRP A 436 -6.04 -8.61 5.81
N MET A 437 -6.16 -8.05 4.61
CA MET A 437 -5.61 -8.61 3.37
C MET A 437 -4.21 -8.10 3.05
N ARG A 438 -3.55 -7.41 4.00
CA ARG A 438 -2.20 -6.83 3.87
C ARG A 438 -2.07 -5.87 2.68
N LYS A 439 -3.15 -5.20 2.30
CA LYS A 439 -3.13 -4.20 1.21
C LYS A 439 -2.79 -2.83 1.76
N ASN A 440 -1.74 -2.22 1.24
CA ASN A 440 -1.28 -0.90 1.66
C ASN A 440 -2.09 0.22 0.96
N THR A 441 -3.35 0.42 1.36
CA THR A 441 -4.21 1.51 0.88
C THR A 441 -4.12 2.76 1.76
N ARG A 442 -3.43 2.64 2.91
CA ARG A 442 -3.32 3.66 3.94
C ARG A 442 -2.05 3.44 4.76
N THR A 443 -1.41 4.53 5.19
CA THR A 443 -0.21 4.48 6.04
C THR A 443 -0.59 4.05 7.46
N PHE A 444 -0.31 2.78 7.81
CA PHE A 444 -0.60 2.21 9.12
C PHE A 444 0.62 1.53 9.74
N PRO A 445 0.67 1.41 11.09
CA PRO A 445 1.57 0.46 11.72
C PRO A 445 1.17 -0.97 11.32
N ASP A 446 2.15 -1.85 11.15
CA ASP A 446 1.90 -3.27 10.89
C ASP A 446 1.01 -3.86 11.99
N LEU A 447 0.03 -4.69 11.59
CA LEU A 447 -0.79 -5.42 12.57
C LEU A 447 0.11 -6.34 13.39
N PRO A 448 -0.06 -6.37 14.74
CA PRO A 448 0.47 -7.47 15.54
C PRO A 448 0.10 -8.81 14.92
N ALA A 449 1.03 -9.78 14.93
CA ALA A 449 0.86 -11.06 14.26
C ALA A 449 -0.41 -11.80 14.72
N GLU A 450 -0.84 -11.58 15.96
CA GLU A 450 -2.03 -12.16 16.57
C GLU A 450 -3.35 -11.59 16.02
N LEU A 451 -3.30 -10.40 15.41
CA LEU A 451 -4.45 -9.69 14.82
C LEU A 451 -4.51 -9.83 13.29
N ALA A 452 -3.44 -10.31 12.66
CA ALA A 452 -3.41 -10.56 11.22
C ALA A 452 -4.30 -11.76 10.83
N MET A 453 -4.85 -11.72 9.62
CA MET A 453 -5.55 -12.87 9.07
C MET A 453 -4.59 -14.05 8.91
N LYS A 454 -5.03 -15.24 9.33
CA LYS A 454 -4.28 -16.47 9.07
C LYS A 454 -4.17 -16.65 7.56
N PRO A 455 -2.95 -16.79 7.01
CA PRO A 455 -2.78 -16.98 5.57
C PRO A 455 -3.40 -18.32 5.13
N LYS A 456 -3.56 -18.51 3.81
CA LYS A 456 -4.11 -19.74 3.24
C LYS A 456 -3.21 -20.95 3.52
N PHE A 457 -1.91 -20.72 3.49
CA PHE A 457 -0.83 -21.64 3.86
C PHE A 457 0.28 -20.80 4.51
N PRO A 458 1.15 -21.38 5.37
CA PRO A 458 2.34 -20.69 5.85
C PRO A 458 3.24 -20.28 4.68
N PRO A 459 4.03 -19.20 4.77
CA PRO A 459 4.92 -18.78 3.70
C PRO A 459 5.80 -19.93 3.15
N ILE A 460 6.15 -19.84 1.86
CA ILE A 460 7.05 -20.78 1.21
C ILE A 460 8.48 -20.52 1.67
N ASN A 461 9.14 -21.50 2.28
CA ASN A 461 10.58 -21.44 2.51
C ASN A 461 11.29 -21.63 1.16
N LEU A 462 11.63 -20.52 0.51
CA LEU A 462 12.31 -20.48 -0.78
C LEU A 462 13.81 -20.45 -0.55
N VAL A 463 14.51 -21.50 -0.97
CA VAL A 463 15.98 -21.52 -0.95
C VAL A 463 16.51 -21.15 -2.32
N ASP A 464 17.27 -20.07 -2.39
CA ASP A 464 17.92 -19.59 -3.60
C ASP A 464 19.43 -19.83 -3.51
N VAL A 465 19.98 -20.66 -4.40
CA VAL A 465 21.38 -21.04 -4.41
C VAL A 465 22.04 -20.46 -5.65
N GLY A 466 23.00 -19.56 -5.44
CA GLY A 466 23.53 -18.71 -6.52
C GLY A 466 22.65 -17.47 -6.70
N GLY A 467 22.53 -16.69 -5.64
CA GLY A 467 21.60 -15.55 -5.54
C GLY A 467 22.04 -14.28 -6.28
N LEU A 468 22.95 -14.38 -7.25
CA LEU A 468 23.41 -13.21 -8.03
C LEU A 468 22.19 -12.49 -8.63
N GLY A 469 22.09 -11.18 -8.37
CA GLY A 469 20.91 -10.39 -8.76
C GLY A 469 19.76 -10.35 -7.73
N GLY A 470 19.74 -11.27 -6.77
CA GLY A 470 18.67 -11.40 -5.75
C GLY A 470 17.65 -12.46 -6.14
N ILE A 471 16.45 -12.41 -5.54
CA ILE A 471 15.37 -13.37 -5.83
C ILE A 471 14.91 -13.25 -7.29
N GLY A 472 14.76 -14.41 -7.96
CA GLY A 472 14.27 -14.51 -9.33
C GLY A 472 12.97 -13.74 -9.59
N ALA A 473 12.86 -13.18 -10.81
CA ALA A 473 11.75 -12.32 -11.23
C ALA A 473 10.37 -12.99 -11.08
N GLU A 474 10.30 -14.31 -11.24
CA GLU A 474 9.09 -15.12 -11.09
C GLU A 474 8.48 -15.06 -9.67
N TRP A 475 9.30 -14.78 -8.65
CA TRP A 475 8.87 -14.70 -7.25
C TRP A 475 8.56 -13.27 -6.79
N GLN A 476 8.92 -12.26 -7.58
CA GLN A 476 8.69 -10.84 -7.24
C GLN A 476 7.21 -10.51 -6.98
N PRO A 477 6.23 -11.01 -7.78
CA PRO A 477 4.81 -10.81 -7.49
C PRO A 477 4.33 -11.47 -6.18
N TYR A 478 5.15 -12.33 -5.60
CA TYR A 478 4.81 -13.23 -4.50
C TYR A 478 5.67 -13.01 -3.26
N ILE A 479 6.39 -11.89 -3.18
CA ILE A 479 7.39 -11.61 -2.16
C ILE A 479 6.85 -11.70 -0.72
N GLU A 480 5.56 -11.37 -0.51
CA GLU A 480 4.88 -11.45 0.78
C GLU A 480 4.48 -12.88 1.21
N SER A 481 4.57 -13.83 0.26
CA SER A 481 4.18 -15.24 0.45
C SER A 481 5.38 -16.17 0.59
N ILE A 482 6.60 -15.64 0.62
CA ILE A 482 7.84 -16.41 0.72
C ILE A 482 8.70 -15.97 1.91
N LEU A 483 9.54 -16.88 2.39
CA LEU A 483 10.62 -16.65 3.35
C LEU A 483 11.93 -17.05 2.66
N PRO A 484 12.66 -16.09 2.07
CA PRO A 484 13.79 -16.40 1.22
C PRO A 484 15.07 -16.65 2.04
N VAL A 485 15.77 -17.73 1.68
CA VAL A 485 17.11 -18.06 2.18
C VAL A 485 18.06 -18.09 0.98
N VAL A 486 18.87 -17.05 0.85
CA VAL A 486 19.73 -16.84 -0.31
C VAL A 486 21.17 -17.21 0.04
N PHE A 487 21.76 -18.10 -0.73
CA PHE A 487 23.17 -18.49 -0.63
C PHE A 487 23.98 -17.78 -1.71
N GLU A 488 24.93 -16.95 -1.28
CA GLU A 488 25.88 -16.25 -2.14
C GLU A 488 27.27 -16.28 -1.50
N PRO A 489 28.22 -17.09 -2.01
CA PRO A 489 29.53 -17.24 -1.41
C PRO A 489 30.48 -16.07 -1.67
N ASN A 490 30.22 -15.20 -2.66
CA ASN A 490 31.10 -14.07 -2.97
C ASN A 490 30.78 -12.88 -2.05
N PRO A 491 31.68 -12.46 -1.14
CA PRO A 491 31.36 -11.47 -0.10
C PRO A 491 30.81 -10.12 -0.60
N PRO A 492 31.35 -9.50 -1.67
CA PRO A 492 30.78 -8.26 -2.23
C PRO A 492 29.35 -8.44 -2.73
N GLU A 493 29.04 -9.57 -3.36
CA GLU A 493 27.69 -9.86 -3.87
C GLU A 493 26.72 -10.19 -2.74
N ALA A 494 27.15 -10.94 -1.73
CA ALA A 494 26.36 -11.20 -0.53
C ALA A 494 26.00 -9.89 0.20
N ALA A 495 26.94 -8.94 0.29
CA ALA A 495 26.67 -7.62 0.84
C ALA A 495 25.64 -6.84 0.02
N ALA A 496 25.76 -6.85 -1.31
CA ALA A 496 24.80 -6.17 -2.19
C ALA A 496 23.39 -6.81 -2.14
N ILE A 497 23.29 -8.13 -2.01
CA ILE A 497 22.01 -8.84 -1.83
C ILE A 497 21.36 -8.44 -0.49
N ARG A 498 22.12 -8.40 0.60
CA ARG A 498 21.60 -7.95 1.91
C ARG A 498 20.97 -6.56 1.83
N GLU A 499 21.61 -5.64 1.09
CA GLU A 499 21.06 -4.29 0.88
C GLU A 499 19.78 -4.32 0.04
N ARG A 500 19.77 -5.04 -1.10
CA ARG A 500 18.58 -5.16 -1.97
C ARG A 500 17.39 -5.81 -1.27
N MET A 501 17.64 -6.71 -0.31
CA MET A 501 16.60 -7.47 0.37
C MET A 501 16.17 -6.90 1.73
N ALA A 502 16.71 -5.74 2.15
CA ALA A 502 16.45 -5.16 3.47
C ALA A 502 14.97 -4.89 3.79
N GLY A 503 14.08 -4.86 2.79
CA GLY A 503 12.63 -4.68 2.94
C GLY A 503 11.80 -5.97 2.90
N ILE A 504 12.41 -7.14 2.68
CA ILE A 504 11.69 -8.41 2.55
C ILE A 504 11.68 -9.13 3.90
N GLN A 505 10.49 -9.28 4.48
CA GLN A 505 10.30 -9.89 5.78
C GLN A 505 10.85 -11.33 5.82
N GLY A 506 11.63 -11.63 6.87
CA GLY A 506 12.12 -13.00 7.13
C GLY A 506 13.25 -13.47 6.21
N THR A 507 13.85 -12.57 5.42
CA THR A 507 15.01 -12.88 4.58
C THR A 507 16.23 -13.30 5.39
N SER A 508 16.94 -14.33 4.92
CA SER A 508 18.28 -14.69 5.37
C SER A 508 19.24 -14.76 4.19
N VAL A 509 20.40 -14.09 4.31
CA VAL A 509 21.49 -14.17 3.33
C VAL A 509 22.67 -14.91 3.96
N VAL A 510 22.98 -16.09 3.44
CA VAL A 510 24.03 -16.98 3.93
C VAL A 510 25.25 -16.87 3.01
N GLU A 511 26.31 -16.28 3.53
CA GLU A 511 27.58 -16.07 2.81
C GLU A 511 28.45 -17.33 2.84
N ARG A 512 27.95 -18.40 2.23
CA ARG A 512 28.62 -19.71 2.11
C ARG A 512 28.18 -20.37 0.80
N ALA A 513 29.03 -21.21 0.22
CA ALA A 513 28.64 -22.04 -0.90
C ALA A 513 27.93 -23.31 -0.40
N LEU A 514 26.88 -23.75 -1.09
CA LEU A 514 26.35 -25.08 -0.85
C LEU A 514 27.16 -26.14 -1.62
N SER A 515 27.32 -27.30 -1.01
CA SER A 515 28.06 -28.42 -1.60
C SER A 515 27.66 -29.75 -0.97
N ASN A 516 28.13 -30.85 -1.54
CA ASN A 516 27.98 -32.18 -0.96
C ASN A 516 28.93 -32.43 0.22
N ARG A 517 29.90 -31.55 0.48
CA ARG A 517 30.88 -31.66 1.57
C ARG A 517 31.10 -30.33 2.27
N SER A 518 31.45 -30.40 3.56
CA SER A 518 31.82 -29.23 4.36
C SER A 518 33.34 -29.06 4.35
N GLU A 519 33.84 -28.14 3.53
CA GLU A 519 35.27 -27.87 3.34
C GLU A 519 35.48 -26.48 2.72
N ARG A 520 36.72 -25.99 2.67
CA ARG A 520 37.03 -24.80 1.86
C ARG A 520 37.31 -25.19 0.42
N ARG A 521 36.80 -24.40 -0.52
CA ARG A 521 37.09 -24.57 -1.95
C ARG A 521 37.37 -23.23 -2.61
N THR A 522 38.09 -23.29 -3.72
CA THR A 522 38.36 -22.16 -4.58
C THR A 522 37.17 -21.90 -5.51
N LEU A 523 36.60 -20.70 -5.44
CA LEU A 523 35.62 -20.17 -6.38
C LEU A 523 36.34 -19.46 -7.54
N ASN A 524 36.04 -19.84 -8.78
CA ASN A 524 36.62 -19.27 -9.98
C ASN A 524 35.75 -18.11 -10.48
N VAL A 525 36.13 -16.86 -10.15
CA VAL A 525 35.36 -15.67 -10.53
C VAL A 525 35.70 -15.27 -11.96
N THR A 526 34.71 -15.33 -12.85
CA THR A 526 34.88 -15.13 -14.28
C THR A 526 34.59 -13.70 -14.73
N LYS A 527 34.79 -13.43 -16.03
CA LYS A 527 34.60 -12.10 -16.61
C LYS A 527 33.14 -11.64 -16.55
N SER A 528 32.22 -12.55 -16.87
CA SER A 528 30.81 -12.42 -16.50
C SER A 528 30.61 -13.08 -15.16
N LEU A 529 30.04 -12.37 -14.18
CA LEU A 529 29.78 -12.96 -12.85
C LEU A 529 28.80 -14.13 -12.92
N GLY A 530 27.88 -14.12 -13.88
CA GLY A 530 26.94 -15.20 -14.13
C GLY A 530 27.59 -16.50 -14.65
N CYS A 531 28.90 -16.54 -14.90
CA CYS A 531 29.63 -17.77 -15.26
C CYS A 531 30.57 -18.25 -14.13
N THR A 532 30.44 -17.67 -12.93
CA THR A 532 31.29 -17.98 -11.77
C THR A 532 30.94 -19.34 -11.21
N SER A 533 31.93 -20.20 -10.98
CA SER A 533 31.71 -21.57 -10.52
C SER A 533 32.81 -22.09 -9.59
N LEU A 534 32.47 -23.06 -8.76
CA LEU A 534 33.45 -23.88 -8.04
C LEU A 534 34.20 -24.84 -8.99
N LEU A 535 33.63 -25.13 -10.17
CA LEU A 535 34.31 -25.88 -11.22
C LEU A 535 35.09 -24.94 -12.12
N LYS A 536 36.12 -25.49 -12.77
CA LYS A 536 36.88 -24.75 -13.78
C LYS A 536 36.13 -24.77 -15.11
N PRO A 537 36.08 -23.65 -15.86
CA PRO A 537 35.55 -23.63 -17.21
C PRO A 537 36.25 -24.68 -18.10
N ASN A 538 35.48 -25.36 -18.94
CA ASN A 538 35.99 -26.33 -19.89
C ASN A 538 36.39 -25.63 -21.19
N ASP A 539 37.59 -25.06 -21.22
CA ASP A 539 38.12 -24.32 -22.37
C ASP A 539 38.06 -25.13 -23.68
N SER A 540 38.19 -26.46 -23.59
CA SER A 540 38.16 -27.38 -24.75
C SER A 540 36.80 -27.53 -25.42
N LEU A 541 35.72 -27.17 -24.72
CA LEU A 541 34.37 -27.08 -25.26
C LEU A 541 34.01 -25.63 -25.57
N LEU A 542 34.33 -24.71 -24.66
CA LEU A 542 33.93 -23.31 -24.72
C LEU A 542 34.49 -22.58 -25.94
N TRP A 543 35.70 -22.90 -26.42
CA TRP A 543 36.30 -22.25 -27.60
C TRP A 543 35.44 -22.32 -28.88
N ARG A 544 34.44 -23.21 -28.91
CA ARG A 544 33.51 -23.37 -30.03
C ARG A 544 32.43 -22.29 -30.07
N TYR A 545 32.21 -21.58 -28.97
CA TYR A 545 31.10 -20.65 -28.81
C TYR A 545 31.60 -19.23 -28.59
N SER A 546 30.86 -18.25 -29.12
CA SER A 546 31.18 -16.83 -29.04
C SER A 546 31.16 -16.28 -27.60
N ILE A 547 30.48 -16.96 -26.67
CA ILE A 547 30.40 -16.61 -25.26
C ILE A 547 31.67 -16.94 -24.45
N GLU A 548 32.62 -17.71 -24.99
CA GLU A 548 33.87 -18.10 -24.30
C GLU A 548 34.54 -16.98 -23.48
N PRO A 549 34.66 -15.72 -23.98
CA PRO A 549 35.32 -14.66 -23.21
C PRO A 549 34.63 -14.34 -21.88
N ALA A 550 33.35 -14.65 -21.72
CA ALA A 550 32.60 -14.48 -20.48
C ALA A 550 33.09 -15.43 -19.38
N PHE A 551 33.58 -16.61 -19.74
CA PHE A 551 34.07 -17.67 -18.84
C PHE A 551 35.53 -17.46 -18.42
N ARG A 552 36.25 -16.49 -18.98
CA ARG A 552 37.64 -16.20 -18.59
C ARG A 552 37.70 -15.86 -17.09
N ILE A 553 38.46 -16.64 -16.33
CA ILE A 553 38.73 -16.38 -14.91
C ILE A 553 39.49 -15.06 -14.76
N THR A 554 38.95 -14.16 -13.94
CA THR A 554 39.57 -12.86 -13.62
C THR A 554 40.37 -12.93 -12.32
N HIS A 555 39.86 -13.67 -11.33
CA HIS A 555 40.51 -13.94 -10.04
C HIS A 555 39.82 -15.12 -9.35
N THR A 556 40.35 -15.54 -8.20
CA THR A 556 39.81 -16.65 -7.40
C THR A 556 39.58 -16.20 -5.96
N VAL A 557 38.56 -16.76 -5.32
CA VAL A 557 38.22 -16.49 -3.91
C VAL A 557 38.08 -17.82 -3.16
N GLU A 558 38.65 -17.91 -1.95
CA GLU A 558 38.44 -19.07 -1.08
C GLU A 558 37.11 -18.91 -0.33
N VAL A 559 36.23 -19.90 -0.46
CA VAL A 559 34.89 -19.86 0.13
C VAL A 559 34.61 -21.10 0.98
N ASP A 560 33.85 -20.92 2.05
CA ASP A 560 33.38 -22.03 2.89
C ASP A 560 32.23 -22.74 2.17
N CYS A 561 32.41 -24.04 1.90
CA CYS A 561 31.36 -24.92 1.41
C CYS A 561 30.69 -25.64 2.59
N VAL A 562 29.37 -25.77 2.55
CA VAL A 562 28.57 -26.46 3.57
C VAL A 562 27.47 -27.29 2.94
N ARG A 563 27.06 -28.38 3.61
CA ARG A 563 25.86 -29.12 3.26
C ARG A 563 24.61 -28.45 3.83
N TYR A 564 23.54 -28.40 3.04
CA TYR A 564 22.27 -27.80 3.46
C TYR A 564 21.60 -28.60 4.58
N ASP A 565 21.60 -29.94 4.49
CA ASP A 565 21.04 -30.81 5.54
C ASP A 565 21.65 -30.56 6.94
N SER A 566 22.94 -30.25 6.96
CA SER A 566 23.71 -29.97 8.17
C SER A 566 23.33 -28.62 8.76
N LEU A 567 23.01 -27.63 7.92
CA LEU A 567 22.50 -26.34 8.38
C LEU A 567 21.10 -26.49 8.98
N VAL A 568 20.23 -27.29 8.35
CA VAL A 568 18.89 -27.61 8.89
C VAL A 568 19.02 -28.32 10.24
N GLY A 569 19.89 -29.33 10.35
CA GLY A 569 20.11 -30.06 11.59
C GLY A 569 20.63 -29.20 12.74
N ARG A 570 21.30 -28.08 12.43
CA ARG A 570 21.76 -27.07 13.40
C ARG A 570 20.75 -25.95 13.66
N GLY A 571 19.62 -25.93 12.95
CA GLY A 571 18.62 -24.87 13.03
C GLY A 571 19.06 -23.52 12.45
N GLU A 572 20.11 -23.50 11.61
CA GLU A 572 20.59 -22.27 10.96
C GLU A 572 19.68 -21.85 9.80
N VAL A 573 19.01 -22.81 9.15
CA VAL A 573 18.08 -22.60 8.02
C VAL A 573 16.85 -23.52 8.18
N PRO A 574 15.67 -23.13 7.64
CA PRO A 574 14.46 -23.94 7.70
C PRO A 574 14.50 -25.15 6.75
N LEU A 575 13.51 -26.04 6.81
CA LEU A 575 13.29 -27.04 5.74
C LEU A 575 12.80 -26.37 4.44
N PRO A 576 13.27 -26.79 3.25
CA PRO A 576 12.95 -26.12 2.00
C PRO A 576 11.59 -26.57 1.47
N ASP A 577 10.73 -25.62 1.08
CA ASP A 577 9.50 -25.91 0.32
C ASP A 577 9.80 -25.86 -1.18
N ALA A 578 10.52 -24.83 -1.62
CA ALA A 578 10.96 -24.64 -3.00
C ALA A 578 12.46 -24.31 -3.05
N ILE A 579 13.15 -24.77 -4.09
CA ILE A 579 14.59 -24.53 -4.28
C ILE A 579 14.82 -23.95 -5.68
N LYS A 580 15.65 -22.92 -5.79
CA LYS A 580 16.25 -22.44 -7.04
C LYS A 580 17.75 -22.68 -6.97
N ILE A 581 18.34 -23.28 -8.01
CA ILE A 581 19.78 -23.54 -8.08
C ILE A 581 20.30 -23.04 -9.43
N ASP A 582 21.32 -22.21 -9.36
CA ASP A 582 22.01 -21.62 -10.51
C ASP A 582 23.44 -21.31 -10.05
N VAL A 583 24.30 -22.32 -10.12
CA VAL A 583 25.68 -22.27 -9.60
C VAL A 583 26.70 -22.66 -10.67
N GLN A 584 26.27 -22.57 -11.93
CA GLN A 584 27.09 -22.73 -13.12
C GLN A 584 27.90 -24.04 -13.12
N GLY A 585 27.19 -25.15 -13.23
CA GLY A 585 27.73 -26.49 -13.44
C GLY A 585 27.99 -27.32 -12.18
N PHE A 586 27.74 -26.76 -11.00
CA PHE A 586 27.91 -27.44 -9.71
C PHE A 586 26.57 -27.85 -9.06
N GLU A 587 25.49 -27.87 -9.82
CA GLU A 587 24.12 -28.07 -9.31
C GLU A 587 23.92 -29.45 -8.68
N TYR A 588 24.56 -30.48 -9.25
CA TYR A 588 24.41 -31.86 -8.79
C TYR A 588 24.99 -32.03 -7.37
N GLU A 589 26.18 -31.50 -7.12
CA GLU A 589 26.83 -31.54 -5.82
C GLU A 589 26.06 -30.72 -4.79
N VAL A 590 25.46 -29.58 -5.19
CA VAL A 590 24.55 -28.83 -4.33
C VAL A 590 23.37 -29.71 -3.93
N LEU A 591 22.70 -30.36 -4.88
CA LEU A 591 21.55 -31.25 -4.62
C LEU A 591 21.91 -32.44 -3.72
N GLU A 592 23.09 -33.05 -3.89
CA GLU A 592 23.61 -34.07 -2.95
C GLU A 592 23.80 -33.52 -1.53
N GLY A 593 24.12 -32.23 -1.40
CA GLY A 593 24.23 -31.49 -0.15
C GLY A 593 22.90 -31.27 0.58
N PHE A 594 21.76 -31.33 -0.12
CA PHE A 594 20.44 -31.28 0.51
C PHE A 594 20.05 -32.60 1.18
N GLY A 595 20.61 -33.74 0.75
CA GLY A 595 20.35 -35.04 1.37
C GLY A 595 18.85 -35.33 1.53
N ASP A 596 18.45 -35.86 2.69
CA ASP A 596 17.06 -36.24 2.98
C ASP A 596 16.10 -35.05 3.06
N THR A 597 16.59 -33.81 3.15
CA THR A 597 15.71 -32.63 3.14
C THR A 597 14.95 -32.48 1.82
N LEU A 598 15.41 -33.13 0.74
CA LEU A 598 14.70 -33.21 -0.54
C LEU A 598 13.33 -33.91 -0.43
N PHE A 599 13.12 -34.79 0.57
CA PHE A 599 11.78 -35.34 0.86
C PHE A 599 10.79 -34.30 1.37
N ASN A 600 11.27 -33.14 1.85
CA ASN A 600 10.42 -32.00 2.19
C ASN A 600 10.20 -31.05 1.01
N CYS A 601 11.09 -31.02 0.02
CA CYS A 601 10.97 -30.12 -1.11
C CYS A 601 9.76 -30.46 -1.99
N LEU A 602 8.93 -29.47 -2.31
CA LEU A 602 7.75 -29.58 -3.18
C LEU A 602 8.08 -29.25 -4.63
N GLY A 603 9.10 -28.42 -4.87
CA GLY A 603 9.56 -28.10 -6.22
C GLY A 603 10.98 -27.52 -6.28
N ILE A 604 11.66 -27.78 -7.39
CA ILE A 604 13.04 -27.33 -7.66
C ILE A 604 13.10 -26.72 -9.05
N LYS A 605 13.62 -25.50 -9.17
CA LYS A 605 14.11 -24.93 -10.43
C LYS A 605 15.64 -25.05 -10.43
N VAL A 606 16.21 -25.57 -11.51
CA VAL A 606 17.66 -25.69 -11.65
C VAL A 606 18.08 -25.28 -13.06
N GLU A 607 19.05 -24.37 -13.15
CA GLU A 607 19.75 -24.09 -14.41
C GLU A 607 20.81 -25.17 -14.61
N SER A 608 20.61 -26.04 -15.60
CA SER A 608 21.46 -27.19 -15.85
C SER A 608 21.88 -27.25 -17.32
N HIS A 609 22.73 -28.21 -17.63
CA HIS A 609 23.43 -28.25 -18.89
C HIS A 609 23.28 -29.60 -19.57
N LEU A 610 23.27 -29.58 -20.91
CA LEU A 610 23.27 -30.77 -21.77
C LEU A 610 24.67 -31.17 -22.22
N TYR A 611 25.64 -30.27 -22.10
CA TYR A 611 27.06 -30.50 -22.40
C TYR A 611 27.95 -29.93 -21.29
N PRO A 612 29.12 -30.53 -21.01
CA PRO A 612 29.95 -30.16 -19.87
C PRO A 612 30.80 -28.92 -20.17
N ILE A 613 30.23 -27.73 -20.05
CA ILE A 613 30.94 -26.45 -20.21
C ILE A 613 31.86 -26.13 -19.01
N TYR A 614 31.79 -26.92 -17.94
CA TYR A 614 32.77 -26.96 -16.85
C TYR A 614 33.44 -28.34 -16.74
N GLU A 615 34.67 -28.37 -16.24
CA GLU A 615 35.43 -29.60 -16.02
C GLU A 615 34.77 -30.48 -14.94
N GLY A 616 34.49 -31.75 -15.27
CA GLY A 616 33.89 -32.70 -14.33
C GLY A 616 32.40 -32.51 -14.06
N GLN A 617 31.76 -31.56 -14.74
CA GLN A 617 30.35 -31.20 -14.59
C GLN A 617 29.40 -32.39 -14.80
N LYS A 618 28.37 -32.47 -13.95
CA LYS A 618 27.19 -33.33 -14.13
C LYS A 618 26.13 -32.63 -14.95
N LEU A 619 25.38 -33.41 -15.73
CA LEU A 619 24.44 -32.89 -16.71
C LEU A 619 22.98 -33.11 -16.26
N LEU A 620 22.02 -32.51 -16.97
CA LEU A 620 20.60 -32.59 -16.60
C LEU A 620 20.10 -34.03 -16.37
N HIS A 621 20.57 -34.99 -17.16
CA HIS A 621 20.16 -36.40 -17.00
C HIS A 621 20.64 -37.02 -15.69
N ASP A 622 21.78 -36.58 -15.16
CA ASP A 622 22.26 -36.98 -13.83
C ASP A 622 21.37 -36.38 -12.73
N ILE A 623 20.94 -35.12 -12.89
CA ILE A 623 20.02 -34.46 -11.96
C ILE A 623 18.65 -35.15 -11.95
N VAL A 624 18.09 -35.46 -13.12
CA VAL A 624 16.81 -36.22 -13.23
C VAL A 624 16.93 -37.56 -12.50
N ARG A 625 18.06 -38.24 -12.66
CA ARG A 625 18.33 -39.52 -11.97
C ARG A 625 18.46 -39.34 -10.46
N LEU A 626 19.14 -38.30 -10.00
CA LEU A 626 19.34 -37.98 -8.58
C LEU A 626 18.02 -37.64 -7.87
N LEU A 627 17.13 -36.88 -8.52
CA LEU A 627 15.88 -36.40 -7.93
C LEU A 627 14.76 -37.46 -7.88
N ARG A 628 14.83 -38.48 -8.75
CA ARG A 628 13.80 -39.52 -8.87
C ARG A 628 13.45 -40.22 -7.55
N PRO A 629 14.39 -40.66 -6.70
CA PRO A 629 14.08 -41.36 -5.45
C PRO A 629 13.32 -40.51 -4.42
N PHE A 630 13.39 -39.17 -4.54
CA PHE A 630 12.68 -38.22 -3.67
C PHE A 630 11.26 -37.91 -4.17
N GLY A 631 10.80 -38.60 -5.22
CA GLY A 631 9.50 -38.37 -5.85
C GLY A 631 9.40 -37.00 -6.50
N LEU A 632 10.52 -36.46 -7.01
CA LEU A 632 10.58 -35.19 -7.74
C LEU A 632 10.72 -35.49 -9.24
N ALA A 633 9.75 -35.04 -10.04
CA ALA A 633 9.68 -35.31 -11.46
C ALA A 633 9.83 -34.02 -12.27
N LEU A 634 10.57 -34.11 -13.38
CA LEU A 634 10.74 -33.01 -14.33
C LEU A 634 9.40 -32.66 -15.01
N ARG A 635 8.99 -31.39 -14.93
CA ARG A 635 7.70 -30.88 -15.41
C ARG A 635 7.83 -29.95 -16.62
N LYS A 636 8.92 -29.18 -16.71
CA LYS A 636 9.18 -28.18 -17.75
C LYS A 636 10.68 -28.04 -17.97
N ILE A 637 11.08 -27.80 -19.21
CA ILE A 637 12.44 -27.43 -19.60
C ILE A 637 12.32 -26.24 -20.56
N THR A 638 13.16 -25.21 -20.40
CA THR A 638 13.30 -24.11 -21.36
C THR A 638 14.77 -23.89 -21.66
N SER A 639 15.12 -23.68 -22.93
CA SER A 639 16.50 -23.38 -23.34
C SER A 639 16.91 -21.96 -22.96
N VAL A 640 18.17 -21.79 -22.57
CA VAL A 640 18.81 -20.49 -22.41
C VAL A 640 19.71 -20.25 -23.64
N ASP A 641 19.49 -19.14 -24.34
CA ASP A 641 20.08 -18.87 -25.65
C ASP A 641 21.37 -18.05 -25.53
N HIS A 642 22.45 -18.73 -25.17
CA HIS A 642 23.78 -18.15 -24.98
C HIS A 642 24.87 -18.77 -25.87
N PHE A 643 24.57 -19.85 -26.59
CA PHE A 643 25.56 -20.72 -27.22
C PHE A 643 25.34 -20.86 -28.74
N ASP A 644 25.25 -19.72 -29.43
CA ASP A 644 25.23 -19.62 -30.90
C ASP A 644 24.19 -20.51 -31.61
N GLY A 645 23.03 -20.73 -30.97
CA GLY A 645 21.93 -21.55 -31.48
C GLY A 645 21.95 -23.02 -31.04
N ASP A 646 23.00 -23.49 -30.35
CA ASP A 646 23.02 -24.80 -29.71
C ASP A 646 22.35 -24.74 -28.33
N VAL A 647 21.53 -25.75 -28.02
CA VAL A 647 20.91 -25.88 -26.69
C VAL A 647 21.92 -26.52 -25.73
N VAL A 648 22.70 -25.68 -25.06
CA VAL A 648 23.73 -26.11 -24.10
C VAL A 648 23.23 -25.99 -22.66
N GLU A 649 22.52 -24.91 -22.36
CA GLU A 649 22.03 -24.53 -21.04
C GLU A 649 20.50 -24.50 -21.05
N VAL A 650 19.89 -24.98 -19.97
CA VAL A 650 18.44 -25.07 -19.82
C VAL A 650 18.03 -24.79 -18.38
N ASP A 651 16.94 -24.07 -18.21
CA ASP A 651 16.19 -24.08 -16.97
C ASP A 651 15.30 -25.33 -16.92
N ALA A 652 15.34 -26.06 -15.81
CA ALA A 652 14.55 -27.27 -15.58
C ALA A 652 13.74 -27.16 -14.28
N TRP A 653 12.42 -27.39 -14.37
CA TRP A 653 11.52 -27.35 -13.23
C TRP A 653 11.06 -28.75 -12.84
N PHE A 654 11.27 -29.09 -11.59
CA PHE A 654 10.82 -30.32 -10.96
C PHE A 654 9.75 -30.00 -9.92
N THR A 655 8.73 -30.84 -9.81
CA THR A 655 7.81 -30.83 -8.66
C THR A 655 7.60 -32.23 -8.14
N CYS A 656 7.01 -32.36 -6.95
CA CYS A 656 6.62 -33.68 -6.48
C CYS A 656 5.72 -34.39 -7.51
N ASP A 657 5.95 -35.68 -7.74
CA ASP A 657 5.22 -36.45 -8.74
C ASP A 657 3.74 -36.61 -8.36
N ALA A 658 2.92 -37.10 -9.28
CA ALA A 658 1.48 -37.21 -9.06
C ALA A 658 1.11 -38.09 -7.86
N ALA A 659 1.92 -39.11 -7.55
CA ALA A 659 1.67 -40.01 -6.43
C ALA A 659 1.95 -39.30 -5.09
N ARG A 660 3.09 -38.61 -4.99
CA ARG A 660 3.47 -37.82 -3.82
C ARG A 660 2.53 -36.62 -3.62
N ALA A 661 2.18 -35.92 -4.70
CA ALA A 661 1.24 -34.79 -4.66
C ALA A 661 -0.14 -35.19 -4.12
N ALA A 662 -0.65 -36.36 -4.51
CA ALA A 662 -1.93 -36.88 -4.03
C ALA A 662 -1.91 -37.31 -2.54
N ALA A 663 -0.73 -37.52 -1.97
CA ALA A 663 -0.54 -37.93 -0.58
C ALA A 663 -0.21 -36.76 0.36
N LEU A 664 -0.10 -35.53 -0.15
CA LEU A 664 0.16 -34.35 0.67
C LEU A 664 -1.05 -34.01 1.56
N ASP A 665 -0.76 -33.52 2.77
CA ASP A 665 -1.78 -32.87 3.58
C ASP A 665 -2.30 -31.57 2.91
N PRO A 666 -3.46 -31.03 3.33
CA PRO A 666 -4.05 -29.86 2.69
C PRO A 666 -3.16 -28.61 2.66
N GLU A 667 -2.30 -28.42 3.67
CA GLU A 667 -1.40 -27.28 3.74
C GLU A 667 -0.29 -27.40 2.70
N ARG A 668 0.38 -28.55 2.65
CA ARG A 668 1.43 -28.82 1.67
C ARG A 668 0.91 -28.88 0.24
N ALA A 669 -0.31 -29.39 0.03
CA ALA A 669 -0.97 -29.35 -1.26
C ALA A 669 -1.25 -27.92 -1.74
N ALA A 670 -1.65 -27.02 -0.82
CA ALA A 670 -1.82 -25.60 -1.14
C ALA A 670 -0.48 -24.91 -1.47
N LYS A 671 0.60 -25.23 -0.75
CA LYS A 671 1.96 -24.77 -1.08
C LYS A 671 2.40 -25.25 -2.47
N LEU A 672 2.18 -26.53 -2.80
CA LEU A 672 2.50 -27.07 -4.13
C LEU A 672 1.74 -26.33 -5.23
N ALA A 673 0.42 -26.16 -5.08
CA ALA A 673 -0.39 -25.46 -6.08
C ALA A 673 0.07 -23.99 -6.27
N PHE A 674 0.53 -23.35 -5.20
CA PHE A 674 1.11 -22.02 -5.27
C PHE A 674 2.45 -22.01 -6.03
N ILE A 675 3.35 -22.95 -5.73
CA ILE A 675 4.63 -23.12 -6.46
C ILE A 675 4.37 -23.40 -7.95
N GLU A 676 3.42 -24.28 -8.28
CA GLU A 676 3.03 -24.57 -9.66
C GLU A 676 2.49 -23.31 -10.36
N THR A 677 1.73 -22.46 -9.67
CA THR A 677 1.27 -21.17 -10.22
C THR A 677 2.43 -20.22 -10.48
N ALA A 678 3.33 -20.05 -9.51
CA ALA A 678 4.47 -19.14 -9.61
C ALA A 678 5.43 -19.54 -10.76
N TRP A 679 5.52 -20.83 -11.07
CA TRP A 679 6.36 -21.35 -12.16
C TRP A 679 5.61 -21.66 -13.45
N GLU A 680 4.33 -21.30 -13.54
CA GLU A 680 3.47 -21.55 -14.70
C GLU A 680 3.44 -23.03 -15.12
N LEU A 681 3.39 -23.93 -14.14
CA LEU A 681 3.29 -25.36 -14.34
C LEU A 681 1.83 -25.80 -14.31
N PRO A 682 1.39 -26.66 -15.25
CA PRO A 682 0.04 -27.22 -15.20
C PRO A 682 -0.10 -28.14 -13.98
N PRO A 683 -1.29 -28.24 -13.36
CA PRO A 683 -1.52 -29.21 -12.29
C PRO A 683 -1.42 -30.65 -12.82
N HIS A 684 -1.08 -31.60 -11.95
CA HIS A 684 -1.15 -33.02 -12.27
C HIS A 684 -2.59 -33.42 -12.63
N ARG A 685 -2.79 -33.97 -13.83
CA ARG A 685 -4.10 -34.49 -14.27
C ARG A 685 -3.91 -35.80 -15.04
N ARG A 686 -4.83 -36.75 -14.83
CA ARG A 686 -4.93 -37.92 -15.72
C ARG A 686 -5.53 -37.46 -17.04
N ILE A 687 -4.72 -37.50 -18.10
CA ILE A 687 -5.16 -37.12 -19.45
C ILE A 687 -5.94 -38.27 -20.09
N PHE A 688 -5.53 -39.51 -19.81
CA PHE A 688 -6.16 -40.68 -20.39
C PHE A 688 -6.87 -41.57 -19.37
N GLY A 689 -8.05 -42.07 -19.76
CA GLY A 689 -8.81 -43.09 -19.05
C GLY A 689 -8.63 -44.48 -19.69
N ALA A 690 -8.91 -45.55 -18.94
CA ALA A 690 -8.79 -46.91 -19.46
C ALA A 690 -9.78 -47.19 -20.61
N ASP A 691 -10.92 -46.50 -20.60
CA ASP A 691 -11.99 -46.49 -21.59
C ASP A 691 -11.57 -45.94 -22.96
N GLN A 692 -10.52 -45.12 -23.02
CA GLN A 692 -10.03 -44.57 -24.29
C GLN A 692 -9.15 -45.54 -25.09
N PHE A 693 -8.71 -46.64 -24.46
CA PHE A 693 -7.89 -47.69 -25.07
C PHE A 693 -8.58 -49.07 -25.03
N ALA A 694 -9.83 -49.12 -24.58
CA ALA A 694 -10.71 -50.29 -24.64
C ALA A 694 -11.44 -50.32 -25.99
#